data_AF-A0A485LNQ4-F1
#
_entry.id   AF-A0A485LNQ4-F1
#
_cell.length_a   1.000
_cell.length_b   1.000
_cell.length_c   1.000
_cell.angle_alpha   90.00
_cell.angle_beta   90.00
_cell.angle_gamma   90.00
#
_symmetry.space_group_name_H-M   'P 1'
#
loop_
_entity.id
_entity.type
_entity.pdbx_description
1 polymer ?
#
loop_
_entity_poly.entity_id
_entity_poly.type
_entity_poly.pdbx_seq_one_letter_code
_entity_poly.pdbx_strand_id
1 'polypeptide(L)'
;MSGVLTVWPYMFDVKLWLVVVDPERGMRSRKNFASCTLDGTSEPEKAVSPKASQQNRAFVVAGLVYMATTILGSVVYLTMTSTNMANDFWWANCQASREHTYLVRMYNGQLLLRQKEGAVSLDNPRFLDSADYNKSNAVNAQLSPLYVTRVKTTDGADLGMVVRGLRRMDACLAPWISTQYCWVDFSKTWEMANSAKRQARCNANYVANGAAYLEGLLRNVNRDQLNSCWGTSLEIAFATPLRQTDKGGQWWDSVQSMARMTEADEVTYWRSFGVTAYLVDWQNYKYVGIVDTFNIQNSFGTTYAMTLKRTNGTFRVAAQTSMKMYWAFASDLWAVTSDTSQMGGKSLIRNTASFAFTTLTMEDVLVQNGTLQPSALTSGTYGTFRQVIGPFGSVDIKHVVAPPSLMALALKVKDDIASMSIKSNAFSYTFAQLSTSIMSLLTRAVPAPWQNAGYAIGGNILCDQVATALFSGGMSCFGGIESACGSLANENFVPMYYSLLVASLGADIVKPDLNPNVSRSICAQFTAQQGKCQPDLIKNPTAFMLNTTLFPDPTVVANWKAMVTAAQEDIRLLNVSIMQYASATVSYTNISLLRQAIFDTALPDFHYVGWIMAWEWAVSAREVLSFQGDVDSIAVLTRQMFDVSTPANALEIPLNVANYIRLACYYVTCNIIGVSLLAVAYTAINKGQVEGLNLFELNRVAGIVWVGRTLLFIRGIAAICLLSTQVLTLEPLNYVYHFVTTATAASEPAADKAIRYIKIFLAASEVSWLSFVLNDFFMIATQQYTAAYVFKCNILVWLLSAVLSFASPVTHTASIDRSCEYSDVDFQLVCSNGMIAIGSFVRFMTLVAICVGSALVCYIYERVRRPSLPLPHQNSLFLAASAKLVFEAQHWVAHEVYYLDQSSAAINGLLSVRLGSSFYMFDLKTWRTFVINAPAEKLKQLARESHLLTAIPLTD
;
A
#
# COMPACT_ATOMS: atom_id res chain seq x y z
N MET A 1 -26.65 31.35 21.35
CA MET A 1 -26.26 31.29 22.78
C MET A 1 -25.44 32.54 23.11
N SER A 2 -25.65 33.19 24.25
CA SER A 2 -24.99 34.47 24.60
C SER A 2 -23.48 34.36 24.84
N GLY A 3 -22.96 33.14 25.02
CA GLY A 3 -21.54 32.88 25.28
C GLY A 3 -21.14 33.06 26.75
N VAL A 4 -22.10 33.11 27.69
CA VAL A 4 -21.85 33.26 29.12
C VAL A 4 -22.38 32.04 29.87
N LEU A 5 -21.53 31.39 30.67
CA LEU A 5 -21.88 30.30 31.58
C LEU A 5 -21.92 30.84 33.01
N THR A 6 -23.03 30.66 33.72
CA THR A 6 -23.19 31.20 35.09
C THR A 6 -23.23 30.09 36.13
N VAL A 7 -22.31 30.12 37.09
CA VAL A 7 -22.27 29.22 38.26
C VAL A 7 -22.03 30.10 39.49
N TRP A 8 -23.07 30.38 40.27
CA TRP A 8 -22.99 31.35 41.38
C TRP A 8 -21.83 31.07 42.33
N PRO A 9 -21.03 32.10 42.72
CA PRO A 9 -21.09 33.54 42.38
C PRO A 9 -20.32 33.95 41.09
N TYR A 10 -19.92 33.00 40.26
CA TYR A 10 -19.08 33.20 39.08
C TYR A 10 -19.87 33.28 37.78
N MET A 11 -19.46 34.18 36.88
CA MET A 11 -19.87 34.19 35.48
C MET A 11 -18.63 33.97 34.61
N PHE A 12 -18.68 32.98 33.74
CA PHE A 12 -17.63 32.70 32.78
C PHE A 12 -18.05 33.18 31.39
N ASP A 13 -17.37 34.20 30.88
CA ASP A 13 -17.57 34.67 29.50
C ASP A 13 -16.66 33.88 28.56
N VAL A 14 -17.24 33.06 27.69
CA VAL A 14 -16.54 32.20 26.73
C VAL A 14 -15.90 33.02 25.61
N LYS A 15 -16.41 34.21 25.28
CA LYS A 15 -15.89 35.09 24.23
C LYS A 15 -14.64 35.82 24.70
N LEU A 16 -14.67 36.34 25.93
CA LEU A 16 -13.53 37.01 26.55
C LEU A 16 -12.57 36.03 27.24
N TRP A 17 -13.03 34.82 27.53
CA TRP A 17 -12.33 33.78 28.30
C TRP A 17 -11.98 34.23 29.73
N LEU A 18 -12.89 34.99 30.35
CA LEU A 18 -12.72 35.61 31.65
C LEU A 18 -13.74 35.08 32.66
N VAL A 19 -13.31 34.92 33.91
CA VAL A 19 -14.19 34.69 35.06
C VAL A 19 -14.46 36.03 35.74
N VAL A 20 -15.72 36.43 35.77
CA VAL A 20 -16.20 37.63 36.46
C VAL A 20 -16.93 37.19 37.72
N VAL A 21 -16.51 37.72 38.87
CA VAL A 21 -17.18 37.46 40.15
C VAL A 21 -18.26 38.52 40.35
N ASP A 22 -19.51 38.10 40.57
CA ASP A 22 -20.63 38.99 40.84
C ASP A 22 -21.16 38.73 42.27
N PRO A 23 -20.61 39.40 43.29
CA PRO A 23 -20.96 39.13 44.68
C PRO A 23 -22.39 39.53 45.06
N GLU A 24 -23.08 40.36 44.26
CA GLU A 24 -24.39 40.93 44.61
C GLU A 24 -25.62 40.17 44.08
N ARG A 25 -25.43 39.04 43.39
CA ARG A 25 -26.55 38.35 42.72
C ARG A 25 -27.39 37.49 43.67
N GLY A 26 -28.24 38.12 44.47
CA GLY A 26 -29.34 37.48 45.20
C GLY A 26 -30.54 37.21 44.30
N MET A 27 -30.88 35.93 44.08
CA MET A 27 -32.09 35.42 43.40
C MET A 27 -32.34 35.85 41.94
N ARG A 28 -33.09 35.01 41.21
CA ARG A 28 -33.38 35.10 39.76
C ARG A 28 -34.00 36.46 39.36
N SER A 29 -33.16 37.41 38.93
CA SER A 29 -33.57 38.70 38.35
C SER A 29 -32.68 39.07 37.15
N ARG A 30 -33.26 39.79 36.17
CA ARG A 30 -32.53 40.40 35.04
C ARG A 30 -31.57 41.46 35.61
N LYS A 31 -30.26 41.28 35.40
CA LYS A 31 -29.26 42.31 35.69
C LYS A 31 -29.30 43.35 34.56
N ASN A 32 -29.75 44.56 34.87
CA ASN A 32 -29.54 45.71 34.00
C ASN A 32 -28.14 46.24 34.29
N PHE A 33 -27.26 46.26 33.28
CA PHE A 33 -26.02 47.01 33.38
C PHE A 33 -26.37 48.49 33.39
N ALA A 34 -25.93 49.24 34.41
CA ALA A 34 -26.10 50.68 34.43
C ALA A 34 -25.37 51.31 33.23
N SER A 35 -25.98 52.31 32.59
CA SER A 35 -25.26 53.14 31.61
C SER A 35 -24.11 53.84 32.32
N CYS A 36 -22.87 53.68 31.82
CA CYS A 36 -21.68 54.34 32.37
C CYS A 36 -21.90 55.86 32.46
N THR A 37 -22.07 56.38 33.68
CA THR A 37 -21.92 57.80 33.99
C THR A 37 -20.52 58.02 34.56
N LEU A 38 -19.70 58.75 33.83
CA LEU A 38 -18.40 59.24 34.26
C LEU A 38 -18.59 60.34 35.31
N ASP A 39 -18.74 59.98 36.57
CA ASP A 39 -18.56 60.91 37.69
C ASP A 39 -17.51 60.36 38.64
N GLY A 40 -16.34 61.00 38.62
CA GLY A 40 -15.21 60.72 39.49
C GLY A 40 -14.41 62.00 39.66
N THR A 41 -14.82 62.84 40.60
CA THR A 41 -14.00 63.93 41.14
C THR A 41 -13.05 63.35 42.18
N SER A 42 -11.80 63.10 41.78
CA SER A 42 -10.69 62.87 42.71
C SER A 42 -9.55 63.85 42.40
N GLU A 43 -9.01 64.45 43.45
CA GLU A 43 -7.93 65.45 43.42
C GLU A 43 -6.62 64.93 42.81
N PRO A 44 -5.75 65.81 42.28
CA PRO A 44 -4.59 65.40 41.50
C PRO A 44 -3.41 65.00 42.38
N GLU A 45 -3.12 63.70 42.47
CA GLU A 45 -1.81 63.22 42.93
C GLU A 45 -0.85 63.11 41.73
N LYS A 46 0.40 63.57 41.91
CA LYS A 46 1.38 63.84 40.86
C LYS A 46 1.68 62.60 39.99
N ALA A 47 1.25 62.65 38.73
CA ALA A 47 1.74 61.76 37.68
C ALA A 47 3.22 62.07 37.35
N VAL A 48 4.06 61.03 37.39
CA VAL A 48 5.44 61.08 36.89
C VAL A 48 5.38 61.04 35.37
N SER A 49 5.81 62.11 34.71
CA SER A 49 5.86 62.13 33.25
C SER A 49 7.04 61.27 32.74
N PRO A 50 6.81 60.34 31.79
CA PRO A 50 7.90 59.77 31.02
C PRO A 50 8.07 60.61 29.75
N LYS A 51 9.29 61.14 29.54
CA LYS A 51 9.79 61.40 28.19
C LYS A 51 9.59 60.10 27.40
N ALA A 52 8.93 60.15 26.24
CA ALA A 52 8.87 59.01 25.32
C ALA A 52 10.31 58.54 25.03
N SER A 53 10.73 57.50 25.75
CA SER A 53 12.11 57.02 25.78
C SER A 53 12.51 56.56 24.38
N GLN A 54 13.74 56.83 23.96
CA GLN A 54 14.32 56.24 22.74
C GLN A 54 14.14 54.71 22.72
N GLN A 55 14.03 54.08 23.89
CA GLN A 55 13.75 52.66 24.05
C GLN A 55 12.38 52.24 23.51
N ASN A 56 11.28 52.99 23.77
CA ASN A 56 9.97 52.61 23.22
C ASN A 56 9.96 52.71 21.69
N ARG A 57 10.59 53.74 21.11
CA ARG A 57 10.74 53.84 19.66
C ARG A 57 11.54 52.66 19.08
N ALA A 58 12.58 52.21 19.77
CA ALA A 58 13.33 51.01 19.39
C ALA A 58 12.46 49.75 19.46
N PHE A 59 11.64 49.60 20.52
CA PHE A 59 10.70 48.48 20.63
C PHE A 59 9.61 48.50 19.57
N VAL A 60 9.10 49.67 19.17
CA VAL A 60 8.15 49.80 18.06
C VAL A 60 8.78 49.33 16.75
N VAL A 61 10.00 49.79 16.43
CA VAL A 61 10.71 49.32 15.22
C VAL A 61 10.96 47.81 15.28
N ALA A 62 11.42 47.29 16.41
CA ALA A 62 11.65 45.87 16.59
C ALA A 62 10.35 45.04 16.47
N GLY A 63 9.24 45.55 16.99
CA GLY A 63 7.91 44.96 16.88
C GLY A 63 7.39 44.95 15.43
N LEU A 64 7.60 46.04 14.67
CA LEU A 64 7.29 46.11 13.24
C LEU A 64 8.12 45.10 12.44
N VAL A 65 9.42 44.97 12.73
CA VAL A 65 10.29 43.96 12.10
C VAL A 65 9.81 42.55 12.44
N TYR A 66 9.48 42.27 13.71
CA TYR A 66 8.92 41.00 14.13
C TYR A 66 7.62 40.66 13.38
N MET A 67 6.69 41.61 13.25
CA MET A 67 5.46 41.43 12.49
C MET A 67 5.75 41.11 11.00
N ALA A 68 6.69 41.83 10.38
CA ALA A 68 7.10 41.54 9.01
C ALA A 68 7.70 40.12 8.89
N THR A 69 8.59 39.73 9.80
CA THR A 69 9.23 38.40 9.79
C THR A 69 8.22 37.29 10.04
N THR A 70 7.27 37.45 10.97
CA THR A 70 6.26 36.41 11.24
C THR A 70 5.28 36.24 10.08
N ILE A 71 4.91 37.33 9.39
CA ILE A 71 4.06 37.27 8.21
C ILE A 71 4.79 36.58 7.07
N LEU A 72 6.03 36.99 6.78
CA LEU A 72 6.86 36.36 5.75
C LEU A 72 7.05 34.86 6.04
N GLY A 73 7.36 34.51 7.29
CA GLY A 73 7.44 33.13 7.74
C GLY A 73 6.14 32.37 7.49
N SER A 74 5.00 32.92 7.90
CA SER A 74 3.69 32.29 7.70
C SER A 74 3.35 32.07 6.22
N VAL A 75 3.70 33.00 5.33
CA VAL A 75 3.51 32.87 3.88
C VAL A 75 4.45 31.80 3.30
N VAL A 76 5.72 31.76 3.71
CA VAL A 76 6.66 30.71 3.29
C VAL A 76 6.23 29.34 3.82
N TYR A 77 5.62 29.26 5.00
CA TYR A 77 5.07 28.02 5.52
C TYR A 77 3.92 27.52 4.64
N LEU A 78 3.05 28.39 4.14
CA LEU A 78 1.98 27.99 3.21
C LEU A 78 2.53 27.36 1.91
N THR A 79 3.68 27.80 1.39
CA THR A 79 4.30 27.15 0.24
C THR A 79 4.87 25.77 0.58
N MET A 80 5.27 25.53 1.84
CA MET A 80 5.63 24.20 2.33
C MET A 80 4.40 23.28 2.48
N THR A 81 3.27 23.81 2.94
CA THR A 81 2.02 23.03 3.05
C THR A 81 1.51 22.58 1.68
N SER A 82 1.76 23.32 0.60
CA SER A 82 1.25 22.97 -0.73
C SER A 82 1.83 21.69 -1.30
N THR A 83 3.07 21.38 -0.92
CA THR A 83 3.80 20.19 -1.37
C THR A 83 3.49 19.00 -0.48
N ASN A 84 3.59 19.15 0.84
CA ASN A 84 3.42 18.05 1.79
C ASN A 84 1.94 17.69 2.03
N MET A 85 1.02 18.66 2.01
CA MET A 85 -0.42 18.43 2.20
C MET A 85 -1.15 18.30 0.87
N ALA A 86 -0.50 17.70 -0.13
CA ALA A 86 -1.11 17.43 -1.43
C ALA A 86 -2.15 16.30 -1.36
N ASN A 87 -2.09 15.44 -0.35
CA ASN A 87 -2.98 14.30 -0.11
C ASN A 87 -3.10 14.00 1.39
N ASP A 88 -4.06 13.15 1.78
CA ASP A 88 -4.33 12.81 3.19
C ASP A 88 -3.26 11.86 3.81
N PHE A 89 -2.32 11.38 3.01
CA PHE A 89 -1.11 10.69 3.50
C PHE A 89 -0.09 11.68 4.07
N TRP A 90 -0.20 12.96 3.69
CA TRP A 90 0.81 13.99 3.93
C TRP A 90 2.15 13.66 3.28
N TRP A 91 2.11 12.86 2.20
CA TRP A 91 3.27 12.47 1.43
C TRP A 91 3.45 13.44 0.27
N ALA A 92 4.53 14.23 0.36
CA ALA A 92 4.92 15.13 -0.70
C ALA A 92 5.06 14.42 -2.05
N ASN A 93 4.53 15.08 -3.10
CA ASN A 93 4.60 14.63 -4.48
C ASN A 93 3.93 13.29 -4.80
N CYS A 94 3.31 12.57 -3.87
CA CYS A 94 2.70 11.27 -4.16
C CYS A 94 1.51 11.42 -5.13
N GLN A 95 1.77 11.16 -6.41
CA GLN A 95 0.79 11.17 -7.50
C GLN A 95 0.44 9.75 -7.94
N ALA A 96 -0.79 9.59 -8.43
CA ALA A 96 -1.29 8.30 -8.89
C ALA A 96 -0.47 7.73 -10.05
N SER A 97 -0.14 8.57 -11.04
CA SER A 97 0.54 8.18 -12.28
C SER A 97 2.05 7.96 -12.12
N ARG A 98 2.65 8.37 -11.00
CA ARG A 98 4.11 8.38 -10.81
C ARG A 98 4.52 7.57 -9.58
N GLU A 99 4.44 8.13 -8.38
CA GLU A 99 4.90 7.49 -7.15
C GLU A 99 4.06 6.26 -6.80
N HIS A 100 2.74 6.36 -6.95
CA HIS A 100 1.86 5.21 -6.68
C HIS A 100 2.06 4.10 -7.72
N THR A 101 2.11 4.41 -9.03
CA THR A 101 2.47 3.42 -10.06
C THR A 101 3.81 2.75 -9.76
N TYR A 102 4.84 3.53 -9.38
CA TYR A 102 6.15 2.99 -9.03
C TYR A 102 6.07 1.99 -7.87
N LEU A 103 5.34 2.34 -6.80
CA LEU A 103 5.11 1.42 -5.68
C LEU A 103 4.39 0.15 -6.14
N VAL A 104 3.35 0.27 -6.97
CA VAL A 104 2.62 -0.90 -7.48
C VAL A 104 3.54 -1.82 -8.27
N ARG A 105 4.37 -1.28 -9.17
CA ARG A 105 5.35 -2.05 -9.95
C ARG A 105 6.41 -2.68 -9.06
N MET A 106 6.90 -1.94 -8.06
CA MET A 106 7.87 -2.44 -7.08
C MET A 106 7.27 -3.61 -6.29
N TYR A 107 6.12 -3.46 -5.64
CA TYR A 107 5.47 -4.54 -4.90
C TYR A 107 5.14 -5.73 -5.81
N ASN A 108 4.57 -5.52 -7.00
CA ASN A 108 4.27 -6.64 -7.91
C ASN A 108 5.54 -7.42 -8.31
N GLY A 109 6.65 -6.73 -8.55
CA GLY A 109 7.93 -7.38 -8.86
C GLY A 109 8.55 -8.11 -7.67
N GLN A 110 8.49 -7.51 -6.48
CA GLN A 110 9.09 -8.07 -5.26
C GLN A 110 8.27 -9.23 -4.70
N LEU A 111 6.94 -9.12 -4.63
CA LEU A 111 6.05 -10.16 -4.06
C LEU A 111 6.07 -11.50 -4.83
N LEU A 112 6.57 -11.51 -6.07
CA LEU A 112 6.79 -12.74 -6.83
C LEU A 112 7.96 -13.57 -6.27
N LEU A 113 9.07 -12.91 -5.95
CA LEU A 113 10.31 -13.57 -5.52
C LEU A 113 10.51 -13.52 -4.00
N ARG A 114 9.95 -12.50 -3.35
CA ARG A 114 10.12 -12.15 -1.94
C ARG A 114 8.76 -11.98 -1.28
N GLN A 115 8.26 -13.08 -0.73
CA GLN A 115 6.94 -13.12 -0.10
C GLN A 115 6.90 -12.36 1.23
N LYS A 116 7.99 -12.46 2.01
CA LYS A 116 8.15 -11.83 3.32
C LYS A 116 9.58 -11.35 3.52
N GLU A 117 9.72 -10.11 3.98
CA GLU A 117 11.01 -9.50 4.34
C GLU A 117 10.95 -8.70 5.65
N GLY A 118 9.76 -8.47 6.20
CA GLY A 118 9.60 -7.61 7.38
C GLY A 118 9.91 -6.16 7.00
N ALA A 119 10.67 -5.45 7.85
CA ALA A 119 10.97 -4.04 7.64
C ALA A 119 12.00 -3.81 6.53
N VAL A 120 11.65 -2.96 5.56
CA VAL A 120 12.48 -2.55 4.43
C VAL A 120 12.50 -1.03 4.30
N SER A 121 13.58 -0.50 3.74
CA SER A 121 13.70 0.91 3.39
C SER A 121 13.37 1.10 1.91
N LEU A 122 12.48 2.04 1.58
CA LEU A 122 12.09 2.29 0.18
C LEU A 122 13.21 2.92 -0.64
N ASP A 123 14.14 3.61 0.02
CA ASP A 123 15.36 4.16 -0.59
C ASP A 123 16.49 3.13 -0.72
N ASN A 124 16.23 1.85 -0.42
CA ASN A 124 17.20 0.79 -0.62
C ASN A 124 17.49 0.61 -2.13
N PRO A 125 18.78 0.60 -2.54
CA PRO A 125 19.18 0.55 -3.94
C PRO A 125 18.70 -0.68 -4.73
N ARG A 126 18.24 -1.74 -4.05
CA ARG A 126 17.69 -2.92 -4.74
C ARG A 126 16.30 -2.67 -5.34
N PHE A 127 15.58 -1.64 -4.88
CA PHE A 127 14.26 -1.30 -5.40
C PHE A 127 14.41 -0.28 -6.53
N LEU A 128 14.46 -0.80 -7.76
CA LEU A 128 14.62 -0.01 -8.97
C LEU A 128 13.51 -0.30 -9.97
N ASP A 129 13.22 0.69 -10.81
CA ASP A 129 12.44 0.50 -12.01
C ASP A 129 13.09 1.23 -13.18
N SER A 130 13.09 0.59 -14.35
CA SER A 130 13.63 1.13 -15.59
C SER A 130 12.60 1.89 -16.42
N ALA A 131 11.34 1.97 -15.97
CA ALA A 131 10.32 2.77 -16.62
C ALA A 131 10.64 4.28 -16.53
N ASP A 132 10.25 5.03 -17.55
CA ASP A 132 10.49 6.48 -17.63
C ASP A 132 9.32 7.25 -17.01
N TYR A 133 9.50 7.67 -15.76
CA TYR A 133 8.51 8.41 -14.97
C TYR A 133 8.50 9.92 -15.23
N ASN A 134 9.34 10.43 -16.13
CA ASN A 134 9.43 11.85 -16.46
C ASN A 134 8.67 12.21 -17.75
N LYS A 135 8.17 11.22 -18.50
CA LYS A 135 7.35 11.44 -19.69
C LYS A 135 5.94 11.89 -19.33
N SER A 136 5.34 12.67 -20.23
CA SER A 136 3.95 13.15 -20.10
C SER A 136 2.90 12.03 -20.08
N ASN A 137 3.25 10.84 -20.56
CA ASN A 137 2.38 9.67 -20.53
C ASN A 137 2.54 8.95 -19.19
N ALA A 138 1.44 8.70 -18.49
CA ALA A 138 1.45 7.94 -17.25
C ALA A 138 2.06 6.55 -17.45
N VAL A 139 2.97 6.17 -16.55
CA VAL A 139 3.46 4.78 -16.49
C VAL A 139 2.31 3.91 -15.99
N ASN A 140 2.15 2.74 -16.59
CA ASN A 140 1.14 1.77 -16.17
C ASN A 140 1.72 0.77 -15.18
N ALA A 141 0.88 0.31 -14.25
CA ALA A 141 1.14 -0.86 -13.43
C ALA A 141 1.23 -2.11 -14.33
N GLN A 142 2.14 -3.03 -13.99
CA GLN A 142 2.32 -4.31 -14.68
C GLN A 142 2.00 -5.46 -13.72
N LEU A 143 1.26 -6.45 -14.23
CA LEU A 143 0.85 -7.63 -13.48
C LEU A 143 1.00 -8.89 -14.34
N SER A 144 1.73 -9.89 -13.82
CA SER A 144 1.69 -11.24 -14.37
C SER A 144 0.31 -11.89 -14.11
N PRO A 145 -0.38 -12.41 -15.14
CA PRO A 145 -1.62 -13.16 -14.98
C PRO A 145 -1.50 -14.41 -14.10
N LEU A 146 -0.31 -15.02 -14.05
CA LEU A 146 -0.06 -16.25 -13.28
C LEU A 146 0.31 -15.97 -11.82
N TYR A 147 0.37 -14.70 -11.40
CA TYR A 147 0.61 -14.32 -10.01
C TYR A 147 -0.39 -14.99 -9.06
N VAL A 148 -1.68 -14.97 -9.40
CA VAL A 148 -2.73 -15.53 -8.54
C VAL A 148 -2.57 -17.04 -8.38
N THR A 149 -2.25 -17.73 -9.48
CA THR A 149 -1.98 -19.17 -9.48
C THR A 149 -0.81 -19.53 -8.57
N ARG A 150 0.24 -18.71 -8.58
CA ARG A 150 1.38 -18.87 -7.68
C ARG A 150 1.00 -18.68 -6.21
N VAL A 151 0.27 -17.61 -5.88
CA VAL A 151 -0.19 -17.35 -4.50
C VAL A 151 -1.07 -18.51 -4.02
N LYS A 152 -2.01 -18.96 -4.84
CA LYS A 152 -2.86 -20.12 -4.57
C LYS A 152 -2.05 -21.39 -4.26
N THR A 153 -0.99 -21.67 -5.02
CA THR A 153 -0.18 -22.89 -4.85
C THR A 153 0.79 -22.81 -3.67
N THR A 154 1.14 -21.61 -3.22
CA THR A 154 2.08 -21.38 -2.11
C THR A 154 1.36 -21.05 -0.81
N ASP A 155 0.85 -19.83 -0.67
CA ASP A 155 0.13 -19.38 0.53
C ASP A 155 -1.25 -20.04 0.67
N GLY A 156 -1.95 -20.25 -0.45
CA GLY A 156 -3.30 -20.82 -0.48
C GLY A 156 -3.42 -22.28 -0.04
N ALA A 157 -2.29 -22.97 0.15
CA ALA A 157 -2.25 -24.36 0.60
C ALA A 157 -2.35 -24.51 2.13
N ASP A 158 -2.26 -23.42 2.89
CA ASP A 158 -2.33 -23.42 4.35
C ASP A 158 -3.71 -23.89 4.85
N LEU A 159 -3.72 -24.83 5.80
CA LEU A 159 -4.95 -25.43 6.31
C LEU A 159 -5.81 -24.43 7.08
N GLY A 160 -5.21 -23.51 7.84
CA GLY A 160 -5.94 -22.51 8.61
C GLY A 160 -6.70 -21.54 7.70
N MET A 161 -6.01 -21.06 6.66
CA MET A 161 -6.60 -20.22 5.61
C MET A 161 -7.74 -20.94 4.88
N VAL A 162 -7.58 -22.22 4.54
CA VAL A 162 -8.62 -23.00 3.85
C VAL A 162 -9.82 -23.30 4.75
N VAL A 163 -9.61 -23.71 6.00
CA VAL A 163 -10.69 -23.93 6.97
C VAL A 163 -11.52 -22.64 7.16
N ARG A 164 -10.85 -21.49 7.29
CA ARG A 164 -11.52 -20.18 7.31
C ARG A 164 -12.31 -19.90 6.03
N GLY A 165 -11.68 -20.12 4.88
CA GLY A 165 -12.30 -19.92 3.57
C GLY A 165 -13.56 -20.77 3.39
N LEU A 166 -13.47 -22.08 3.66
CA LEU A 166 -14.61 -23.02 3.55
C LEU A 166 -15.78 -22.61 4.44
N ARG A 167 -15.52 -22.06 5.64
CA ARG A 167 -16.56 -21.60 6.57
C ARG A 167 -17.25 -20.31 6.14
N ARG A 168 -16.59 -19.49 5.32
CA ARG A 168 -17.08 -18.16 4.88
C ARG A 168 -17.65 -18.15 3.47
N MET A 169 -17.17 -19.04 2.60
CA MET A 169 -17.54 -19.07 1.19
C MET A 169 -19.02 -19.42 0.97
N ASP A 170 -19.53 -19.09 -0.22
CA ASP A 170 -20.81 -19.62 -0.68
C ASP A 170 -20.74 -21.15 -0.84
N ALA A 171 -21.49 -21.88 -0.01
CA ALA A 171 -21.47 -23.34 -0.02
C ALA A 171 -21.95 -23.96 -1.34
N CYS A 172 -22.73 -23.24 -2.16
CA CYS A 172 -23.15 -23.71 -3.48
C CYS A 172 -21.97 -23.75 -4.47
N LEU A 173 -20.90 -22.97 -4.22
CA LEU A 173 -19.65 -23.00 -4.98
C LEU A 173 -18.69 -24.11 -4.52
N ALA A 174 -18.93 -24.75 -3.37
CA ALA A 174 -17.99 -25.72 -2.81
C ALA A 174 -17.70 -26.92 -3.74
N PRO A 175 -18.69 -27.50 -4.46
CA PRO A 175 -18.39 -28.56 -5.43
C PRO A 175 -17.59 -28.11 -6.67
N TRP A 176 -17.42 -26.80 -6.88
CA TRP A 176 -16.59 -26.25 -7.96
C TRP A 176 -15.12 -26.09 -7.59
N ILE A 177 -14.75 -26.37 -6.34
CA ILE A 177 -13.34 -26.51 -5.94
C ILE A 177 -12.73 -27.63 -6.79
N SER A 178 -11.65 -27.30 -7.51
CA SER A 178 -11.05 -28.18 -8.51
C SER A 178 -10.29 -29.30 -7.81
N THR A 179 -10.99 -30.37 -7.43
CA THR A 179 -10.35 -31.54 -6.86
C THR A 179 -11.14 -32.79 -7.20
N GLN A 180 -10.43 -33.84 -7.56
CA GLN A 180 -11.02 -35.16 -7.70
C GLN A 180 -10.79 -35.95 -6.41
N TYR A 181 -11.85 -36.11 -5.61
CA TYR A 181 -11.77 -36.74 -4.30
C TYR A 181 -11.28 -38.20 -4.38
N CYS A 182 -10.49 -38.58 -3.39
CA CYS A 182 -9.95 -39.93 -3.24
C CYS A 182 -10.67 -40.70 -2.12
N TRP A 183 -11.11 -39.99 -1.08
CA TRP A 183 -11.81 -40.57 0.06
C TRP A 183 -12.94 -39.67 0.54
N VAL A 184 -13.97 -40.28 1.12
CA VAL A 184 -15.04 -39.55 1.78
C VAL A 184 -14.55 -38.97 3.11
N ASP A 185 -13.80 -39.75 3.88
CA ASP A 185 -13.42 -39.46 5.27
C ASP A 185 -11.90 -39.46 5.48
N PHE A 186 -11.43 -38.73 6.50
CA PHE A 186 -10.00 -38.67 6.82
C PHE A 186 -9.41 -40.01 7.26
N SER A 187 -10.23 -40.92 7.81
CA SER A 187 -9.79 -42.27 8.18
C SER A 187 -9.64 -43.20 6.97
N LYS A 188 -9.99 -42.72 5.76
CA LYS A 188 -9.89 -43.47 4.49
C LYS A 188 -10.73 -44.75 4.52
N THR A 189 -11.84 -44.76 5.26
CA THR A 189 -12.76 -45.91 5.33
C THR A 189 -13.50 -46.10 3.99
N TRP A 190 -13.86 -44.98 3.33
CA TRP A 190 -14.63 -45.02 2.08
C TRP A 190 -13.84 -44.39 0.93
N GLU A 191 -13.48 -45.23 -0.05
CA GLU A 191 -12.78 -44.85 -1.28
C GLU A 191 -13.73 -44.23 -2.32
N MET A 192 -13.24 -43.25 -3.10
CA MET A 192 -14.04 -42.51 -4.09
C MET A 192 -13.45 -42.47 -5.51
N ALA A 193 -12.20 -42.89 -5.72
CA ALA A 193 -11.60 -42.75 -7.05
C ALA A 193 -12.37 -43.56 -8.11
N ASN A 194 -12.54 -42.97 -9.29
CA ASN A 194 -13.27 -43.54 -10.41
C ASN A 194 -12.62 -44.78 -11.05
N SER A 195 -11.34 -45.05 -10.77
CA SER A 195 -10.62 -46.22 -11.25
C SER A 195 -9.74 -46.83 -10.14
N ALA A 196 -9.48 -48.14 -10.21
CA ALA A 196 -8.60 -48.82 -9.26
C ALA A 196 -7.16 -48.28 -9.31
N LYS A 197 -6.68 -47.95 -10.51
CA LYS A 197 -5.34 -47.39 -10.73
C LYS A 197 -5.23 -46.00 -10.14
N ARG A 198 -6.26 -45.16 -10.33
CA ARG A 198 -6.33 -43.85 -9.69
C ARG A 198 -6.37 -43.97 -8.16
N GLN A 199 -7.13 -44.92 -7.61
CA GLN A 199 -7.14 -45.14 -6.15
C GLN A 199 -5.76 -45.51 -5.62
N ALA A 200 -5.00 -46.34 -6.33
CA ALA A 200 -3.61 -46.65 -5.98
C ALA A 200 -2.72 -45.40 -6.01
N ARG A 201 -2.89 -44.52 -7.01
CA ARG A 201 -2.20 -43.23 -7.09
C ARG A 201 -2.57 -42.29 -5.94
N CYS A 202 -3.85 -42.23 -5.56
CA CYS A 202 -4.31 -41.49 -4.38
C CYS A 202 -3.57 -41.96 -3.12
N ASN A 203 -3.53 -43.28 -2.87
CA ASN A 203 -2.85 -43.87 -1.72
C ASN A 203 -1.34 -43.56 -1.70
N ALA A 204 -0.70 -43.50 -2.87
CA ALA A 204 0.73 -43.21 -2.97
C ALA A 204 1.06 -41.72 -2.76
N ASN A 205 0.27 -40.81 -3.33
CA ASN A 205 0.69 -39.42 -3.53
C ASN A 205 -0.17 -38.37 -2.80
N TYR A 206 -1.42 -38.67 -2.42
CA TYR A 206 -2.39 -37.65 -2.00
C TYR A 206 -2.86 -37.75 -0.55
N VAL A 207 -2.31 -38.68 0.24
CA VAL A 207 -2.70 -38.88 1.65
C VAL A 207 -2.46 -37.64 2.51
N ALA A 208 -1.39 -36.89 2.26
CA ALA A 208 -1.09 -35.66 3.01
C ALA A 208 -1.91 -34.44 2.55
N ASN A 209 -2.70 -34.56 1.48
CA ASN A 209 -3.42 -33.46 0.85
C ASN A 209 -4.90 -33.44 1.27
N GLY A 210 -5.30 -32.44 2.04
CA GLY A 210 -6.66 -32.26 2.55
C GLY A 210 -7.72 -32.11 1.45
N ALA A 211 -7.34 -31.63 0.26
CA ALA A 211 -8.27 -31.51 -0.87
C ALA A 211 -8.74 -32.88 -1.41
N ALA A 212 -7.99 -33.95 -1.14
CA ALA A 212 -8.37 -35.31 -1.56
C ALA A 212 -9.48 -35.93 -0.70
N TYR A 213 -9.90 -35.26 0.39
CA TYR A 213 -10.86 -35.74 1.37
C TYR A 213 -12.14 -34.90 1.36
N LEU A 214 -13.29 -35.53 1.12
CA LEU A 214 -14.57 -34.83 1.11
C LEU A 214 -14.98 -34.32 2.50
N GLU A 215 -14.57 -35.01 3.56
CA GLU A 215 -14.85 -34.66 4.96
C GLU A 215 -14.43 -33.23 5.30
N GLY A 216 -13.27 -32.78 4.83
CA GLY A 216 -12.78 -31.41 5.09
C GLY A 216 -13.76 -30.35 4.59
N LEU A 217 -14.36 -30.56 3.41
CA LEU A 217 -15.40 -29.70 2.85
C LEU A 217 -16.67 -29.79 3.69
N LEU A 218 -17.21 -31.00 3.88
CA LEU A 218 -18.51 -31.22 4.54
C LEU A 218 -18.56 -30.69 5.98
N ARG A 219 -17.45 -30.77 6.72
CA ARG A 219 -17.35 -30.27 8.10
C ARG A 219 -17.37 -28.75 8.21
N ASN A 220 -16.96 -28.03 7.16
CA ASN A 220 -16.64 -26.60 7.27
C ASN A 220 -17.63 -25.70 6.55
N VAL A 221 -18.21 -26.13 5.43
CA VAL A 221 -19.16 -25.30 4.67
C VAL A 221 -20.49 -25.10 5.41
N ASN A 222 -21.28 -24.12 4.99
CA ASN A 222 -22.64 -23.95 5.49
C ASN A 222 -23.53 -25.08 4.96
N ARG A 223 -23.96 -25.97 5.86
CA ARG A 223 -24.78 -27.14 5.55
C ARG A 223 -26.12 -26.80 4.91
N ASP A 224 -26.86 -25.84 5.47
CA ASP A 224 -28.21 -25.52 4.99
C ASP A 224 -28.15 -24.95 3.57
N GLN A 225 -27.17 -24.09 3.31
CA GLN A 225 -26.91 -23.57 1.97
C GLN A 225 -26.44 -24.66 1.02
N LEU A 226 -25.51 -25.54 1.43
CA LEU A 226 -25.06 -26.67 0.61
C LEU A 226 -26.24 -27.57 0.22
N ASN A 227 -27.11 -27.91 1.17
CA ASN A 227 -28.28 -28.75 0.94
C ASN A 227 -29.30 -28.08 0.02
N SER A 228 -29.44 -26.76 0.07
CA SER A 228 -30.35 -26.03 -0.84
C SER A 228 -29.99 -26.17 -2.32
N CYS A 229 -28.70 -26.31 -2.63
CA CYS A 229 -28.20 -26.42 -4.00
C CYS A 229 -27.89 -27.87 -4.42
N TRP A 230 -27.38 -28.70 -3.50
CA TRP A 230 -26.80 -30.01 -3.80
C TRP A 230 -27.34 -31.15 -2.93
N GLY A 231 -28.35 -30.90 -2.08
CA GLY A 231 -28.86 -31.87 -1.10
C GLY A 231 -29.29 -33.19 -1.73
N THR A 232 -30.06 -33.17 -2.81
CA THR A 232 -30.49 -34.38 -3.53
C THR A 232 -29.30 -35.17 -4.07
N SER A 233 -28.31 -34.48 -4.67
CA SER A 233 -27.10 -35.13 -5.18
C SER A 233 -26.27 -35.79 -4.08
N LEU A 234 -26.10 -35.10 -2.95
CA LEU A 234 -25.36 -35.63 -1.80
C LEU A 234 -26.08 -36.82 -1.15
N GLU A 235 -27.41 -36.77 -1.12
CA GLU A 235 -28.25 -37.83 -0.59
C GLU A 235 -28.11 -39.12 -1.42
N ILE A 236 -28.14 -39.00 -2.75
CA ILE A 236 -27.96 -40.13 -3.69
C ILE A 236 -26.52 -40.65 -3.66
N ALA A 237 -25.53 -39.76 -3.79
CA ALA A 237 -24.13 -40.16 -3.93
C ALA A 237 -23.53 -40.76 -2.67
N PHE A 238 -23.92 -40.24 -1.49
CA PHE A 238 -23.25 -40.53 -0.21
C PHE A 238 -24.18 -40.94 0.91
N ALA A 239 -25.22 -40.15 1.23
CA ALA A 239 -25.99 -40.39 2.46
C ALA A 239 -26.74 -41.73 2.43
N THR A 240 -27.46 -42.02 1.33
CA THR A 240 -28.17 -43.28 1.13
C THR A 240 -27.24 -44.50 1.22
N PRO A 241 -26.10 -44.57 0.50
CA PRO A 241 -25.19 -45.70 0.62
C PRO A 241 -24.51 -45.80 2.00
N LEU A 242 -24.15 -44.69 2.63
CA LEU A 242 -23.51 -44.71 3.95
C LEU A 242 -24.45 -45.23 5.04
N ARG A 243 -25.74 -44.88 4.98
CA ARG A 243 -26.78 -45.37 5.90
C ARG A 243 -27.09 -46.86 5.76
N GLN A 244 -26.55 -47.55 4.75
CA GLN A 244 -26.64 -49.02 4.67
C GLN A 244 -25.75 -49.72 5.71
N THR A 245 -24.85 -48.99 6.38
CA THR A 245 -23.98 -49.51 7.44
C THR A 245 -24.10 -48.66 8.70
N ASP A 246 -24.07 -49.26 9.88
CA ASP A 246 -24.17 -48.54 11.15
C ASP A 246 -23.04 -47.50 11.30
N LYS A 247 -21.80 -47.88 10.96
CA LYS A 247 -20.63 -46.99 11.01
C LYS A 247 -20.78 -45.80 10.05
N GLY A 248 -21.29 -46.02 8.84
CA GLY A 248 -21.48 -44.97 7.84
C GLY A 248 -22.61 -44.01 8.20
N GLY A 249 -23.74 -44.52 8.70
CA GLY A 249 -24.84 -43.69 9.21
C GLY A 249 -24.41 -42.80 10.36
N GLN A 250 -23.73 -43.38 11.37
CA GLN A 250 -23.20 -42.63 12.51
C GLN A 250 -22.18 -41.56 12.09
N TRP A 251 -21.28 -41.90 11.15
CA TRP A 251 -20.31 -40.93 10.65
C TRP A 251 -21.00 -39.78 9.90
N TRP A 252 -21.92 -40.09 8.98
CA TRP A 252 -22.68 -39.07 8.24
C TRP A 252 -23.41 -38.15 9.20
N ASP A 253 -24.16 -38.71 10.16
CA ASP A 253 -24.87 -37.92 11.15
C ASP A 253 -23.92 -37.08 12.01
N SER A 254 -22.76 -37.62 12.41
CA SER A 254 -21.77 -36.89 13.21
C SER A 254 -21.18 -35.69 12.46
N VAL A 255 -20.84 -35.84 11.17
CA VAL A 255 -20.33 -34.74 10.34
C VAL A 255 -21.40 -33.67 10.16
N GLN A 256 -22.66 -34.08 10.12
CA GLN A 256 -23.82 -33.22 9.95
C GLN A 256 -24.27 -32.54 11.25
N SER A 257 -23.98 -33.13 12.43
CA SER A 257 -24.43 -32.67 13.75
C SER A 257 -23.31 -32.07 14.63
N MET A 258 -22.06 -32.10 14.20
CA MET A 258 -20.93 -31.61 15.00
C MET A 258 -21.07 -30.11 15.27
N ALA A 259 -20.99 -29.72 16.55
CA ALA A 259 -20.79 -28.33 16.93
C ALA A 259 -19.49 -27.84 16.29
N ARG A 260 -19.53 -26.69 15.61
CA ARG A 260 -18.38 -26.14 14.90
C ARG A 260 -17.23 -25.92 15.88
N MET A 261 -16.19 -26.73 15.73
CA MET A 261 -14.93 -26.58 16.46
C MET A 261 -14.30 -25.23 16.15
N THR A 262 -13.40 -24.75 17.03
CA THR A 262 -12.58 -23.59 16.69
C THR A 262 -11.73 -23.88 15.46
N GLU A 263 -11.29 -22.84 14.74
CA GLU A 263 -10.45 -23.02 13.55
C GLU A 263 -9.15 -23.79 13.88
N ALA A 264 -8.54 -23.50 15.03
CA ALA A 264 -7.32 -24.15 15.48
C ALA A 264 -7.52 -25.64 15.79
N ASP A 265 -8.64 -26.00 16.43
CA ASP A 265 -8.97 -27.39 16.74
C ASP A 265 -9.27 -28.20 15.48
N GLU A 266 -9.97 -27.60 14.51
CA GLU A 266 -10.26 -28.24 13.22
C GLU A 266 -8.96 -28.52 12.43
N VAL A 267 -8.04 -27.55 12.38
CA VAL A 267 -6.71 -27.76 11.76
C VAL A 267 -5.93 -28.85 12.51
N THR A 268 -6.01 -28.90 13.84
CA THR A 268 -5.37 -29.93 14.65
C THR A 268 -5.97 -31.31 14.37
N TYR A 269 -7.29 -31.39 14.21
CA TYR A 269 -7.99 -32.61 13.80
C TYR A 269 -7.50 -33.09 12.44
N TRP A 270 -7.40 -32.23 11.42
CA TRP A 270 -6.88 -32.60 10.10
C TRP A 270 -5.44 -33.14 10.19
N ARG A 271 -4.58 -32.44 10.93
CA ARG A 271 -3.19 -32.85 11.16
C ARG A 271 -3.07 -34.19 11.89
N SER A 272 -4.03 -34.55 12.74
CA SER A 272 -4.04 -35.86 13.42
C SER A 272 -4.17 -37.04 12.44
N PHE A 273 -4.70 -36.80 11.23
CA PHE A 273 -4.75 -37.80 10.15
C PHE A 273 -3.59 -37.68 9.15
N GLY A 274 -2.58 -36.85 9.44
CA GLY A 274 -1.42 -36.65 8.58
C GLY A 274 -1.65 -35.68 7.42
N VAL A 275 -2.75 -34.92 7.43
CA VAL A 275 -3.02 -33.88 6.44
C VAL A 275 -2.17 -32.64 6.74
N THR A 276 -1.35 -32.20 5.78
CA THR A 276 -0.40 -31.09 5.97
C THR A 276 -0.68 -29.88 5.09
N ALA A 277 -1.36 -30.06 3.96
CA ALA A 277 -1.66 -28.99 3.01
C ALA A 277 -2.99 -29.25 2.28
N TYR A 278 -3.58 -28.22 1.68
CA TYR A 278 -4.78 -28.32 0.86
C TYR A 278 -4.48 -27.84 -0.58
N LEU A 279 -4.09 -28.78 -1.44
CA LEU A 279 -3.65 -28.53 -2.81
C LEU A 279 -4.71 -29.00 -3.81
N VAL A 280 -5.36 -28.05 -4.45
CA VAL A 280 -6.35 -28.31 -5.50
C VAL A 280 -5.68 -28.53 -6.87
N ASP A 281 -6.40 -29.16 -7.79
CA ASP A 281 -6.00 -29.38 -9.17
C ASP A 281 -5.96 -28.07 -9.98
N TRP A 282 -5.14 -28.08 -11.03
CA TRP A 282 -5.17 -27.03 -12.04
C TRP A 282 -6.36 -27.23 -12.97
N GLN A 283 -6.89 -26.12 -13.44
CA GLN A 283 -8.00 -26.08 -14.37
C GLN A 283 -7.99 -24.77 -15.18
N ASN A 284 -8.77 -24.73 -16.27
CA ASN A 284 -9.00 -23.50 -17.03
C ASN A 284 -10.49 -23.20 -17.32
N TYR A 285 -11.41 -23.82 -16.58
CA TYR A 285 -12.85 -23.49 -16.61
C TYR A 285 -13.23 -22.31 -15.71
N LYS A 286 -12.31 -21.77 -14.91
CA LYS A 286 -12.47 -20.53 -14.14
C LYS A 286 -11.15 -19.79 -13.96
N TYR A 287 -11.21 -18.47 -13.87
CA TYR A 287 -10.13 -17.63 -13.34
C TYR A 287 -10.32 -17.48 -11.83
N VAL A 288 -9.22 -17.65 -11.09
CA VAL A 288 -9.19 -17.29 -9.67
C VAL A 288 -8.89 -15.80 -9.57
N GLY A 289 -9.75 -15.06 -8.87
CA GLY A 289 -9.56 -13.62 -8.65
C GLY A 289 -8.66 -13.32 -7.47
N ILE A 290 -8.12 -12.09 -7.43
CA ILE A 290 -7.38 -11.56 -6.29
C ILE A 290 -7.74 -10.09 -6.04
N VAL A 291 -7.95 -9.72 -4.79
CA VAL A 291 -7.94 -8.32 -4.34
C VAL A 291 -6.68 -8.14 -3.51
N ASP A 292 -5.72 -7.39 -4.02
CA ASP A 292 -4.41 -7.26 -3.38
C ASP A 292 -4.11 -5.80 -3.03
N THR A 293 -3.73 -5.56 -1.77
CA THR A 293 -3.60 -4.20 -1.22
C THR A 293 -2.34 -4.03 -0.39
N PHE A 294 -1.90 -2.79 -0.21
CA PHE A 294 -0.90 -2.40 0.79
C PHE A 294 -1.39 -1.14 1.52
N ASN A 295 -0.91 -0.90 2.74
CA ASN A 295 -1.36 0.25 3.52
C ASN A 295 -0.34 1.38 3.49
N ILE A 296 -0.79 2.63 3.41
CA ILE A 296 0.03 3.82 3.67
C ILE A 296 -0.42 4.43 5.00
N GLN A 297 0.51 4.59 5.94
CA GLN A 297 0.28 5.21 7.24
C GLN A 297 0.85 6.63 7.29
N ASN A 298 0.01 7.57 7.72
CA ASN A 298 0.43 8.96 7.97
C ASN A 298 0.86 9.17 9.43
N SER A 299 1.33 10.38 9.77
CA SER A 299 1.83 10.68 11.12
C SER A 299 0.74 10.70 12.22
N PHE A 300 -0.56 10.73 11.87
CA PHE A 300 -1.65 10.55 12.82
C PHE A 300 -1.84 9.08 13.25
N GLY A 301 -1.14 8.14 12.59
CA GLY A 301 -1.36 6.71 12.77
C GLY A 301 -2.49 6.14 11.91
N THR A 302 -3.18 6.97 11.11
CA THR A 302 -4.24 6.53 10.21
C THR A 302 -3.66 5.81 9.00
N THR A 303 -4.26 4.67 8.68
CA THR A 303 -3.86 3.82 7.56
C THR A 303 -4.84 3.91 6.41
N TYR A 304 -4.34 4.00 5.19
CA TYR A 304 -5.13 3.98 3.96
C TYR A 304 -4.73 2.79 3.10
N ALA A 305 -5.71 1.96 2.73
CA ALA A 305 -5.46 0.82 1.85
C ALA A 305 -5.40 1.28 0.40
N MET A 306 -4.33 0.90 -0.29
CA MET A 306 -4.07 1.18 -1.70
C MET A 306 -4.10 -0.13 -2.50
N THR A 307 -4.71 -0.11 -3.67
CA THR A 307 -4.82 -1.31 -4.51
C THR A 307 -3.52 -1.54 -5.28
N LEU A 308 -2.99 -2.76 -5.25
CA LEU A 308 -1.92 -3.21 -6.16
C LEU A 308 -2.48 -3.82 -7.44
N LYS A 309 -3.54 -4.61 -7.26
CA LYS A 309 -4.20 -5.37 -8.33
C LYS A 309 -5.55 -5.86 -7.83
N ARG A 310 -6.51 -5.88 -8.74
CA ARG A 310 -7.86 -6.34 -8.47
C ARG A 310 -8.39 -7.10 -9.68
N THR A 311 -8.65 -8.38 -9.49
CA THR A 311 -9.31 -9.26 -10.46
C THR A 311 -10.42 -10.05 -9.76
N ASN A 312 -11.49 -10.33 -10.50
CA ASN A 312 -12.62 -11.09 -9.99
C ASN A 312 -12.55 -12.55 -10.43
N GLY A 313 -12.92 -13.46 -9.53
CA GLY A 313 -13.18 -14.85 -9.85
C GLY A 313 -14.29 -14.96 -10.88
N THR A 314 -14.04 -15.69 -11.97
CA THR A 314 -14.99 -15.78 -13.10
C THR A 314 -14.97 -17.16 -13.72
N PHE A 315 -16.16 -17.74 -13.93
CA PHE A 315 -16.30 -18.98 -14.70
C PHE A 315 -16.18 -18.71 -16.21
N ARG A 316 -15.59 -19.66 -16.92
CA ARG A 316 -15.38 -19.66 -18.38
C ARG A 316 -15.58 -21.06 -18.97
N VAL A 317 -16.63 -21.75 -18.51
CA VAL A 317 -16.95 -23.13 -18.87
C VAL A 317 -17.09 -23.33 -20.38
N ALA A 318 -17.53 -22.32 -21.14
CA ALA A 318 -17.62 -22.43 -22.61
C ALA A 318 -16.25 -22.50 -23.32
N ALA A 319 -15.20 -21.94 -22.72
CA ALA A 319 -13.86 -21.84 -23.31
C ALA A 319 -12.83 -22.75 -22.61
N GLN A 320 -13.29 -23.67 -21.78
CA GLN A 320 -12.44 -24.59 -21.02
C GLN A 320 -11.95 -25.74 -21.90
N THR A 321 -10.79 -26.27 -21.56
CA THR A 321 -10.24 -27.48 -22.18
C THR A 321 -9.85 -28.56 -21.17
N SER A 322 -9.72 -28.20 -19.88
CA SER A 322 -9.25 -29.08 -18.80
C SER A 322 -10.26 -30.13 -18.35
N MET A 323 -11.57 -29.93 -18.58
CA MET A 323 -12.61 -30.86 -18.10
C MET A 323 -12.56 -32.25 -18.75
N LYS A 324 -11.78 -32.41 -19.83
CA LYS A 324 -11.47 -33.74 -20.40
C LYS A 324 -10.63 -34.59 -19.43
N MET A 325 -9.79 -33.96 -18.61
CA MET A 325 -8.98 -34.66 -17.62
C MET A 325 -9.80 -35.00 -16.39
N TYR A 326 -10.54 -34.01 -15.87
CA TYR A 326 -11.60 -34.17 -14.87
C TYR A 326 -12.51 -32.93 -14.87
N TRP A 327 -13.83 -33.12 -14.84
CA TRP A 327 -14.82 -32.06 -15.03
C TRP A 327 -15.35 -31.39 -13.75
N ALA A 328 -14.67 -31.60 -12.62
CA ALA A 328 -15.04 -31.14 -11.27
C ALA A 328 -16.17 -31.93 -10.59
N PHE A 329 -16.18 -31.88 -9.25
CA PHE A 329 -17.14 -32.61 -8.42
C PHE A 329 -18.59 -32.14 -8.59
N ALA A 330 -18.79 -30.86 -8.91
CA ALA A 330 -20.10 -30.32 -9.29
C ALA A 330 -20.74 -31.11 -10.44
N SER A 331 -19.95 -31.51 -11.45
CA SER A 331 -20.43 -32.31 -12.57
C SER A 331 -20.69 -33.77 -12.19
N ASP A 332 -19.93 -34.35 -11.25
CA ASP A 332 -20.23 -35.68 -10.70
C ASP A 332 -21.58 -35.66 -9.94
N LEU A 333 -21.81 -34.63 -9.11
CA LEU A 333 -23.06 -34.44 -8.38
C LEU A 333 -24.28 -34.23 -9.29
N TRP A 334 -24.10 -33.49 -10.38
CA TRP A 334 -25.12 -33.36 -11.41
C TRP A 334 -25.39 -34.70 -12.10
N ALA A 335 -24.33 -35.42 -12.47
CA ALA A 335 -24.42 -36.68 -13.21
C ALA A 335 -25.13 -37.78 -12.42
N VAL A 336 -25.00 -37.83 -11.09
CA VAL A 336 -25.73 -38.82 -10.26
C VAL A 336 -27.21 -38.50 -10.07
N THR A 337 -27.61 -37.23 -10.24
CA THR A 337 -29.03 -36.82 -10.16
C THR A 337 -29.75 -36.84 -11.49
N SER A 338 -29.02 -36.83 -12.60
CA SER A 338 -29.60 -36.72 -13.93
C SER A 338 -30.07 -38.09 -14.44
N ASP A 339 -31.37 -38.20 -14.77
CA ASP A 339 -31.94 -39.42 -15.34
C ASP A 339 -31.39 -39.76 -16.74
N THR A 340 -30.84 -38.78 -17.45
CA THR A 340 -30.23 -38.98 -18.78
C THR A 340 -28.76 -39.37 -18.71
N SER A 341 -28.13 -39.25 -17.54
CA SER A 341 -26.76 -39.67 -17.28
C SER A 341 -26.71 -41.15 -16.92
N GLN A 342 -25.69 -41.87 -17.41
CA GLN A 342 -25.46 -43.26 -16.99
C GLN A 342 -25.07 -43.39 -15.50
N MET A 343 -24.75 -42.27 -14.84
CA MET A 343 -24.51 -42.22 -13.39
C MET A 343 -25.80 -41.99 -12.57
N GLY A 344 -26.95 -41.78 -13.21
CA GLY A 344 -28.22 -41.49 -12.53
C GLY A 344 -28.56 -42.53 -11.45
N GLY A 345 -28.79 -42.06 -10.22
CA GLY A 345 -29.12 -42.90 -9.05
C GLY A 345 -27.96 -43.75 -8.51
N LYS A 346 -26.72 -43.54 -8.96
CA LYS A 346 -25.54 -44.30 -8.52
C LYS A 346 -24.79 -43.62 -7.37
N SER A 347 -24.06 -44.42 -6.60
CA SER A 347 -23.16 -43.92 -5.56
C SER A 347 -21.79 -43.54 -6.12
N LEU A 348 -21.12 -42.57 -5.47
CA LEU A 348 -19.72 -42.22 -5.74
C LEU A 348 -18.74 -42.91 -4.78
N ILE A 349 -19.22 -43.85 -3.96
CA ILE A 349 -18.40 -44.60 -3.01
C ILE A 349 -18.07 -45.98 -3.60
N ARG A 350 -16.78 -46.27 -3.75
CA ARG A 350 -16.25 -47.44 -4.48
C ARG A 350 -16.61 -48.79 -3.87
N ASN A 351 -16.75 -48.87 -2.55
CA ASN A 351 -17.06 -50.12 -1.84
C ASN A 351 -18.56 -50.42 -1.73
N THR A 352 -19.41 -49.73 -2.50
CA THR A 352 -20.87 -49.92 -2.50
C THR A 352 -21.33 -50.69 -3.73
N ALA A 353 -22.44 -51.43 -3.59
CA ALA A 353 -23.01 -52.20 -4.70
C ALA A 353 -23.53 -51.32 -5.86
N SER A 354 -23.87 -50.06 -5.58
CA SER A 354 -24.38 -49.08 -6.55
C SER A 354 -23.32 -48.11 -7.07
N PHE A 355 -22.03 -48.42 -6.90
CA PHE A 355 -20.95 -47.55 -7.35
C PHE A 355 -21.00 -47.28 -8.86
N ALA A 356 -20.95 -46.00 -9.24
CA ALA A 356 -21.14 -45.53 -10.61
C ALA A 356 -20.16 -46.15 -11.61
N PHE A 357 -18.90 -46.37 -11.20
CA PHE A 357 -17.84 -46.84 -12.11
C PHE A 357 -17.56 -48.35 -12.01
N THR A 358 -18.54 -49.14 -11.58
CA THR A 358 -18.41 -50.60 -11.50
C THR A 358 -18.39 -51.25 -12.90
N THR A 359 -19.28 -50.78 -13.79
CA THR A 359 -19.43 -51.29 -15.17
C THR A 359 -19.17 -50.22 -16.23
N LEU A 360 -18.86 -48.99 -15.78
CA LEU A 360 -18.76 -47.80 -16.60
C LEU A 360 -17.44 -47.09 -16.29
N THR A 361 -16.77 -46.52 -17.28
CA THR A 361 -15.61 -45.68 -17.03
C THR A 361 -15.97 -44.20 -17.05
N MET A 362 -15.15 -43.36 -16.42
CA MET A 362 -15.33 -41.91 -16.53
C MET A 362 -15.22 -41.42 -17.99
N GLU A 363 -14.37 -42.06 -18.79
CA GLU A 363 -14.22 -41.77 -20.22
C GLU A 363 -15.53 -42.00 -20.99
N ASP A 364 -16.25 -43.08 -20.69
CA ASP A 364 -17.56 -43.37 -21.30
C ASP A 364 -18.60 -42.29 -20.95
N VAL A 365 -18.61 -41.82 -19.70
CA VAL A 365 -19.50 -40.73 -19.25
C VAL A 365 -19.19 -39.42 -19.98
N LEU A 366 -17.89 -39.09 -20.15
CA LEU A 366 -17.46 -37.90 -20.88
C LEU A 366 -17.85 -37.96 -22.37
N VAL A 367 -17.83 -39.15 -22.96
CA VAL A 367 -18.32 -39.39 -24.33
C VAL A 367 -19.84 -39.23 -24.40
N GLN A 368 -20.57 -39.80 -23.45
CA GLN A 368 -22.03 -39.73 -23.41
C GLN A 368 -22.53 -38.27 -23.34
N ASN A 369 -21.89 -37.44 -22.50
CA ASN A 369 -22.24 -36.02 -22.35
C ASN A 369 -21.64 -35.13 -23.47
N GLY A 370 -20.97 -35.71 -24.47
CA GLY A 370 -20.40 -34.98 -25.61
C GLY A 370 -19.16 -34.15 -25.31
N THR A 371 -18.56 -34.27 -24.12
CA THR A 371 -17.27 -33.62 -23.79
C THR A 371 -16.13 -34.19 -24.62
N LEU A 372 -16.22 -35.48 -24.95
CA LEU A 372 -15.31 -36.19 -25.85
C LEU A 372 -16.09 -36.77 -27.02
N GLN A 373 -15.49 -36.73 -28.21
CA GLN A 373 -16.03 -37.39 -29.39
C GLN A 373 -15.46 -38.81 -29.47
N PRO A 374 -16.29 -39.87 -29.63
CA PRO A 374 -15.80 -41.26 -29.63
C PRO A 374 -14.73 -41.52 -30.71
N SER A 375 -14.88 -40.91 -31.88
CA SER A 375 -13.94 -41.04 -33.01
C SER A 375 -12.54 -40.49 -32.70
N ALA A 376 -12.42 -39.52 -31.79
CA ALA A 376 -11.15 -38.92 -31.41
C ALA A 376 -10.37 -39.80 -30.42
N LEU A 377 -11.00 -40.77 -29.77
CA LEU A 377 -10.32 -41.64 -28.78
C LEU A 377 -9.54 -42.81 -29.42
N THR A 378 -9.88 -43.18 -30.66
CA THR A 378 -9.28 -44.33 -31.35
C THR A 378 -8.14 -43.95 -32.30
N SER A 379 -8.02 -42.66 -32.64
CA SER A 379 -7.01 -42.14 -33.56
C SER A 379 -6.64 -40.71 -33.20
N GLY A 380 -5.66 -40.12 -33.89
CA GLY A 380 -5.32 -38.72 -33.63
C GLY A 380 -4.49 -38.49 -32.36
N THR A 381 -4.49 -37.24 -31.90
CA THR A 381 -3.74 -36.82 -30.71
C THR A 381 -4.36 -37.34 -29.41
N TYR A 382 -5.69 -37.37 -29.30
CA TYR A 382 -6.38 -37.94 -28.14
C TYR A 382 -6.21 -39.46 -28.03
N GLY A 383 -6.23 -40.20 -29.15
CA GLY A 383 -5.86 -41.62 -29.14
C GLY A 383 -4.44 -41.85 -28.65
N THR A 384 -3.49 -41.01 -29.07
CA THR A 384 -2.09 -41.07 -28.61
C THR A 384 -1.96 -40.70 -27.13
N PHE A 385 -2.64 -39.66 -26.67
CA PHE A 385 -2.71 -39.26 -25.26
C PHE A 385 -3.21 -40.42 -24.39
N ARG A 386 -4.31 -41.06 -24.82
CA ARG A 386 -4.93 -42.18 -24.12
C ARG A 386 -3.99 -43.37 -23.95
N GLN A 387 -3.20 -43.67 -24.99
CA GLN A 387 -2.20 -44.76 -24.96
C GLN A 387 -1.01 -44.42 -24.07
N VAL A 388 -0.55 -43.17 -24.08
CA VAL A 388 0.70 -42.77 -23.45
C VAL A 388 0.51 -42.32 -22.00
N ILE A 389 -0.52 -41.54 -21.70
CA ILE A 389 -0.78 -40.96 -20.36
C ILE A 389 -1.86 -41.75 -19.62
N GLY A 390 -2.97 -42.04 -20.30
CA GLY A 390 -4.08 -42.82 -19.75
C GLY A 390 -5.46 -42.31 -20.16
N PRO A 391 -6.53 -43.00 -19.71
CA PRO A 391 -7.91 -42.67 -20.08
C PRO A 391 -8.33 -41.31 -19.54
N PHE A 392 -9.13 -40.59 -20.33
CA PHE A 392 -9.71 -39.31 -19.93
C PHE A 392 -10.65 -39.46 -18.73
N GLY A 393 -10.85 -38.37 -17.97
CA GLY A 393 -11.63 -38.39 -16.74
C GLY A 393 -10.91 -38.94 -15.50
N SER A 394 -9.76 -39.61 -15.66
CA SER A 394 -8.97 -40.20 -14.56
C SER A 394 -7.56 -39.61 -14.46
N VAL A 395 -7.36 -38.40 -15.01
CA VAL A 395 -6.06 -37.71 -15.05
C VAL A 395 -6.10 -36.52 -14.09
N ASP A 396 -5.17 -36.51 -13.13
CA ASP A 396 -5.03 -35.36 -12.23
C ASP A 396 -4.07 -34.34 -12.86
N ILE A 397 -4.40 -33.05 -12.79
CA ILE A 397 -3.51 -31.97 -13.25
C ILE A 397 -3.01 -31.21 -12.02
N LYS A 398 -1.71 -31.33 -11.71
CA LYS A 398 -1.10 -30.69 -10.54
C LYS A 398 -0.15 -29.56 -10.95
N HIS A 399 -0.13 -28.47 -10.19
CA HIS A 399 0.95 -27.49 -10.32
C HIS A 399 2.26 -28.03 -9.79
N VAL A 400 3.34 -27.75 -10.52
CA VAL A 400 4.70 -27.92 -10.02
C VAL A 400 5.24 -26.55 -9.62
N VAL A 401 5.66 -26.43 -8.36
CA VAL A 401 6.24 -25.19 -7.82
C VAL A 401 7.70 -25.07 -8.29
N ALA A 402 8.11 -23.85 -8.65
CA ALA A 402 9.50 -23.56 -8.99
C ALA A 402 10.43 -23.90 -7.80
N PRO A 403 11.54 -24.64 -8.01
CA PRO A 403 12.48 -24.96 -6.94
C PRO A 403 12.97 -23.73 -6.18
N PRO A 404 13.18 -23.83 -4.86
CA PRO A 404 13.74 -22.73 -4.07
C PRO A 404 15.08 -22.21 -4.60
N SER A 405 15.91 -23.08 -5.18
CA SER A 405 17.19 -22.73 -5.81
C SER A 405 17.02 -21.80 -7.02
N LEU A 406 16.06 -22.08 -7.91
CA LEU A 406 15.70 -21.23 -9.04
C LEU A 406 15.18 -19.86 -8.56
N MET A 407 14.35 -19.87 -7.52
CA MET A 407 13.82 -18.65 -6.91
C MET A 407 14.91 -17.78 -6.29
N ALA A 408 15.84 -18.40 -5.56
CA ALA A 408 16.99 -17.73 -4.96
C ALA A 408 17.93 -17.16 -6.03
N LEU A 409 18.17 -17.89 -7.12
CA LEU A 409 18.96 -17.42 -8.26
C LEU A 409 18.32 -16.17 -8.89
N ALA A 410 17.02 -16.23 -9.19
CA ALA A 410 16.31 -15.10 -9.80
C ALA A 410 16.34 -13.85 -8.91
N LEU A 411 16.15 -14.02 -7.61
CA LEU A 411 16.23 -12.93 -6.63
C LEU A 411 17.65 -12.35 -6.57
N LYS A 412 18.67 -13.20 -6.45
CA LYS A 412 20.07 -12.79 -6.32
C LYS A 412 20.56 -12.02 -7.54
N VAL A 413 20.29 -12.54 -8.75
CA VAL A 413 20.67 -11.87 -10.00
C VAL A 413 20.00 -10.49 -10.12
N LYS A 414 18.71 -10.38 -9.77
CA LYS A 414 18.00 -9.08 -9.79
C LYS A 414 18.58 -8.09 -8.78
N ASP A 415 18.79 -8.51 -7.52
CA ASP A 415 19.30 -7.65 -6.45
C ASP A 415 20.74 -7.17 -6.74
N ASP A 416 21.60 -8.05 -7.26
CA ASP A 416 22.99 -7.72 -7.61
C ASP A 416 23.04 -6.74 -8.80
N ILE A 417 22.24 -6.98 -9.85
CA ILE A 417 22.13 -6.06 -10.99
C ILE A 417 21.61 -4.70 -10.54
N ALA A 418 20.57 -4.66 -9.70
CA ALA A 418 20.05 -3.42 -9.18
C ALA A 418 21.12 -2.63 -8.41
N SER A 419 21.82 -3.32 -7.52
CA SER A 419 22.91 -2.73 -6.73
C SER A 419 24.05 -2.19 -7.59
N MET A 420 24.40 -2.88 -8.69
CA MET A 420 25.45 -2.43 -9.62
C MET A 420 24.99 -1.26 -10.49
N SER A 421 23.73 -1.24 -10.95
CA SER A 421 23.16 -0.16 -11.77
C SER A 421 23.17 1.20 -11.04
N ILE A 422 22.93 1.21 -9.73
CA ILE A 422 23.05 2.45 -8.93
C ILE A 422 24.50 2.91 -8.78
N LYS A 423 25.45 1.97 -8.64
CA LYS A 423 26.87 2.31 -8.41
C LYS A 423 27.58 2.83 -9.66
N SER A 424 27.10 2.49 -10.85
CA SER A 424 27.79 2.82 -12.10
C SER A 424 26.82 3.15 -13.23
N ASN A 425 26.93 4.38 -13.77
CA ASN A 425 26.21 4.81 -14.97
C ASN A 425 26.55 3.94 -16.20
N ALA A 426 27.82 3.55 -16.38
CA ALA A 426 28.25 2.72 -17.50
C ALA A 426 27.54 1.36 -17.48
N PHE A 427 27.58 0.66 -16.34
CA PHE A 427 26.83 -0.57 -16.09
C PHE A 427 25.35 -0.44 -16.44
N SER A 428 24.65 0.54 -15.87
CA SER A 428 23.21 0.70 -16.09
C SER A 428 22.89 0.99 -17.57
N TYR A 429 23.67 1.85 -18.21
CA TYR A 429 23.53 2.14 -19.64
C TYR A 429 23.73 0.89 -20.51
N THR A 430 24.84 0.16 -20.31
CA THR A 430 25.12 -1.05 -21.10
C THR A 430 24.07 -2.12 -20.87
N PHE A 431 23.59 -2.28 -19.64
CA PHE A 431 22.51 -3.19 -19.31
C PHE A 431 21.19 -2.82 -20.01
N ALA A 432 20.83 -1.53 -20.03
CA ALA A 432 19.65 -1.04 -20.74
C ALA A 432 19.73 -1.28 -22.27
N GLN A 433 20.93 -1.21 -22.87
CA GLN A 433 21.12 -1.52 -24.31
C GLN A 433 20.89 -3.00 -24.66
N LEU A 434 21.09 -3.92 -23.70
CA LEU A 434 20.69 -5.32 -23.89
C LEU A 434 19.16 -5.43 -24.06
N SER A 435 18.39 -4.54 -23.45
CA SER A 435 16.93 -4.53 -23.55
C SER A 435 16.44 -4.01 -24.91
N THR A 436 17.02 -2.92 -25.43
CA THR A 436 16.53 -2.26 -26.66
C THR A 436 16.73 -3.11 -27.91
N SER A 437 17.79 -3.92 -27.95
CA SER A 437 18.13 -4.81 -29.06
C SER A 437 17.19 -6.02 -29.19
N ILE A 438 16.48 -6.38 -28.11
CA ILE A 438 15.78 -7.69 -28.00
C ILE A 438 14.27 -7.54 -27.79
N MET A 439 13.78 -6.35 -27.41
CA MET A 439 12.36 -6.10 -27.13
C MET A 439 11.41 -6.37 -28.32
N SER A 440 11.93 -6.47 -29.55
CA SER A 440 11.19 -6.83 -30.76
C SER A 440 11.49 -8.24 -31.31
N LEU A 441 12.40 -8.99 -30.67
CA LEU A 441 12.82 -10.31 -31.14
C LEU A 441 11.83 -11.38 -30.68
N LEU A 442 10.83 -11.64 -31.52
CA LEU A 442 10.04 -12.87 -31.45
C LEU A 442 10.88 -14.03 -31.96
N THR A 443 11.35 -14.86 -31.03
CA THR A 443 12.17 -16.03 -31.35
C THR A 443 11.34 -17.30 -31.28
N ARG A 444 11.69 -18.27 -32.11
CA ARG A 444 11.12 -19.63 -32.08
C ARG A 444 12.28 -20.58 -31.89
N ALA A 445 12.12 -21.52 -30.97
CA ALA A 445 13.11 -22.55 -30.71
C ALA A 445 12.46 -23.92 -30.91
N VAL A 446 13.24 -24.87 -31.41
CA VAL A 446 12.85 -26.26 -31.62
C VAL A 446 14.06 -27.12 -31.29
N PRO A 447 13.94 -28.12 -30.38
CA PRO A 447 15.02 -29.07 -30.14
C PRO A 447 15.53 -29.67 -31.45
N ALA A 448 16.84 -29.66 -31.66
CA ALA A 448 17.46 -30.18 -32.88
C ALA A 448 16.96 -31.58 -33.29
N PRO A 449 16.75 -32.54 -32.35
CA PRO A 449 16.18 -33.85 -32.71
C PRO A 449 14.80 -33.79 -33.35
N TRP A 450 13.99 -32.77 -33.04
CA TRP A 450 12.63 -32.63 -33.56
C TRP A 450 12.57 -31.95 -34.93
N GLN A 451 13.60 -31.18 -35.30
CA GLN A 451 13.62 -30.47 -36.59
C GLN A 451 13.53 -31.44 -37.78
N ASN A 452 14.03 -32.66 -37.61
CA ASN A 452 13.97 -33.74 -38.61
C ASN A 452 12.84 -34.75 -38.35
N ALA A 453 12.01 -34.55 -37.33
CA ALA A 453 10.93 -35.48 -36.94
C ALA A 453 9.66 -35.36 -37.80
N GLY A 454 9.65 -34.48 -38.81
CA GLY A 454 8.54 -34.29 -39.74
C GLY A 454 7.63 -33.11 -39.35
N TYR A 455 6.38 -33.42 -39.04
CA TYR A 455 5.30 -32.44 -38.86
C TYR A 455 4.85 -32.35 -37.41
N ALA A 456 4.81 -31.12 -36.88
CA ALA A 456 4.09 -30.77 -35.66
C ALA A 456 2.58 -30.74 -35.95
N ILE A 457 1.79 -31.39 -35.10
CA ILE A 457 0.34 -31.49 -35.25
C ILE A 457 -0.42 -31.01 -34.00
N GLY A 458 0.31 -30.54 -32.98
CA GLY A 458 -0.27 -29.93 -31.79
C GLY A 458 0.72 -29.81 -30.64
N GLY A 459 0.63 -28.71 -29.88
CA GLY A 459 1.45 -28.44 -28.69
C GLY A 459 0.65 -28.30 -27.40
N ASN A 460 -0.67 -28.40 -27.47
CA ASN A 460 -1.55 -28.30 -26.31
C ASN A 460 -2.11 -29.68 -25.96
N ILE A 461 -1.63 -30.25 -24.86
CA ILE A 461 -2.03 -31.58 -24.38
C ILE A 461 -3.53 -31.72 -24.09
N LEU A 462 -4.25 -30.61 -23.90
CA LEU A 462 -5.68 -30.58 -23.61
C LEU A 462 -6.57 -30.55 -24.88
N CYS A 463 -5.96 -30.48 -26.05
CA CYS A 463 -6.63 -30.23 -27.31
C CYS A 463 -6.36 -31.32 -28.34
N ASP A 464 -7.30 -31.46 -29.28
CA ASP A 464 -7.14 -32.35 -30.41
C ASP A 464 -6.19 -31.73 -31.46
N GLN A 465 -5.86 -32.53 -32.47
CA GLN A 465 -4.94 -32.18 -33.54
C GLN A 465 -5.34 -30.90 -34.26
N VAL A 466 -4.33 -30.14 -34.62
CA VAL A 466 -4.45 -28.95 -35.47
C VAL A 466 -3.86 -29.24 -36.85
N ALA A 467 -3.98 -28.30 -37.78
CA ALA A 467 -3.39 -28.46 -39.11
C ALA A 467 -1.87 -28.67 -39.00
N THR A 468 -1.37 -29.65 -39.74
CA THR A 468 0.05 -30.05 -39.75
C THR A 468 0.97 -28.90 -40.16
N ALA A 469 2.03 -28.66 -39.40
CA ALA A 469 3.08 -27.68 -39.70
C ALA A 469 4.46 -28.33 -39.61
N LEU A 470 5.43 -27.91 -40.43
CA LEU A 470 6.80 -28.42 -40.33
C LEU A 470 7.49 -27.89 -39.07
N PHE A 471 8.22 -28.74 -38.36
CA PHE A 471 9.02 -28.32 -37.20
C PHE A 471 10.07 -27.25 -37.54
N SER A 472 10.55 -27.19 -38.79
CA SER A 472 11.43 -26.11 -39.25
C SER A 472 10.81 -24.71 -39.12
N GLY A 473 9.46 -24.61 -39.06
CA GLY A 473 8.75 -23.35 -38.85
C GLY A 473 8.56 -22.93 -37.38
N GLY A 474 8.86 -23.83 -36.43
CA GLY A 474 8.62 -23.66 -34.99
C GLY A 474 7.80 -24.80 -34.37
N MET A 475 7.74 -24.82 -33.04
CA MET A 475 6.82 -25.70 -32.29
C MET A 475 5.40 -25.14 -32.34
N SER A 476 4.39 -26.01 -32.34
CA SER A 476 3.00 -25.59 -32.10
C SER A 476 2.85 -25.04 -30.68
N CYS A 477 1.94 -24.08 -30.52
CA CYS A 477 1.74 -23.39 -29.26
C CYS A 477 1.40 -24.32 -28.09
N PHE A 478 1.96 -24.03 -26.92
CA PHE A 478 1.77 -24.81 -25.71
C PHE A 478 0.38 -24.61 -25.08
N GLY A 479 -0.01 -25.57 -24.24
CA GLY A 479 -1.21 -25.46 -23.40
C GLY A 479 -1.10 -24.38 -22.31
N GLY A 480 -2.22 -24.09 -21.66
CA GLY A 480 -2.30 -23.08 -20.60
C GLY A 480 -3.72 -22.59 -20.38
N ILE A 481 -3.88 -21.63 -19.47
CA ILE A 481 -5.20 -21.11 -19.08
C ILE A 481 -5.89 -20.37 -20.23
N GLU A 482 -5.15 -19.62 -21.05
CA GLU A 482 -5.67 -18.86 -22.21
C GLU A 482 -5.50 -19.58 -23.56
N SER A 483 -4.94 -20.80 -23.57
CA SER A 483 -4.71 -21.54 -24.81
C SER A 483 -5.99 -22.21 -25.33
N ALA A 484 -6.58 -21.63 -26.38
CA ALA A 484 -7.72 -22.22 -27.10
C ALA A 484 -7.30 -23.40 -27.99
N CYS A 485 -8.16 -24.42 -28.09
CA CYS A 485 -7.99 -25.49 -29.07
C CYS A 485 -8.20 -24.98 -30.50
N GLY A 486 -7.58 -25.63 -31.49
CA GLY A 486 -7.67 -25.23 -32.90
C GLY A 486 -6.75 -24.08 -33.31
N SER A 487 -5.94 -23.54 -32.39
CA SER A 487 -4.98 -22.48 -32.71
C SER A 487 -3.83 -23.01 -33.58
N LEU A 488 -3.62 -22.37 -34.74
CA LEU A 488 -2.47 -22.63 -35.63
C LEU A 488 -1.24 -21.78 -35.27
N ALA A 489 -1.21 -21.22 -34.06
CA ALA A 489 -0.10 -20.40 -33.61
C ALA A 489 1.13 -21.25 -33.28
N ASN A 490 2.31 -20.72 -33.59
CA ASN A 490 3.57 -21.26 -33.10
C ASN A 490 3.86 -20.75 -31.68
N GLU A 491 4.62 -21.53 -30.94
CA GLU A 491 5.20 -21.09 -29.67
C GLU A 491 6.30 -20.07 -29.96
N ASN A 492 6.14 -18.86 -29.40
CA ASN A 492 7.15 -17.81 -29.50
C ASN A 492 7.68 -17.50 -28.11
N PHE A 493 8.97 -17.15 -28.06
CA PHE A 493 9.68 -16.72 -26.88
C PHE A 493 10.06 -15.26 -27.06
N VAL A 494 9.80 -14.45 -26.03
CA VAL A 494 10.32 -13.09 -25.89
C VAL A 494 11.29 -13.10 -24.73
N PRO A 495 12.60 -13.37 -24.97
CA PRO A 495 13.57 -13.48 -23.90
C PRO A 495 13.67 -12.18 -23.10
N MET A 496 13.71 -12.32 -21.78
CA MET A 496 14.01 -11.21 -20.88
C MET A 496 15.55 -11.07 -20.77
N TYR A 497 16.06 -9.86 -20.62
CA TYR A 497 17.51 -9.66 -20.53
C TYR A 497 18.15 -10.41 -19.34
N TYR A 498 17.44 -10.52 -18.21
CA TYR A 498 17.88 -11.38 -17.10
C TYR A 498 17.97 -12.86 -17.49
N SER A 499 17.02 -13.36 -18.29
CA SER A 499 17.00 -14.76 -18.71
C SER A 499 18.16 -15.08 -19.64
N LEU A 500 18.62 -14.13 -20.45
CA LEU A 500 19.79 -14.30 -21.34
C LEU A 500 21.11 -14.37 -20.56
N LEU A 501 21.25 -13.60 -19.48
CA LEU A 501 22.42 -13.69 -18.61
C LEU A 501 22.49 -15.08 -17.96
N VAL A 502 21.37 -15.53 -17.39
CA VAL A 502 21.28 -16.85 -16.77
C VAL A 502 21.44 -17.97 -17.79
N ALA A 503 20.85 -17.86 -18.98
CA ALA A 503 21.02 -18.83 -20.05
C ALA A 503 22.46 -18.93 -20.55
N SER A 504 23.17 -17.81 -20.62
CA SER A 504 24.59 -17.79 -20.98
C SER A 504 25.47 -18.47 -19.93
N LEU A 505 25.15 -18.31 -18.64
CA LEU A 505 25.83 -19.03 -17.56
C LEU A 505 25.51 -20.53 -17.59
N GLY A 506 24.25 -20.88 -17.81
CA GLY A 506 23.78 -22.26 -17.82
C GLY A 506 24.27 -23.09 -19.00
N ALA A 507 24.46 -22.46 -20.16
CA ALA A 507 25.07 -23.08 -21.33
C ALA A 507 26.63 -23.09 -21.27
N ASP A 508 27.24 -22.62 -20.17
CA ASP A 508 28.69 -22.53 -19.98
C ASP A 508 29.42 -21.75 -21.10
N ILE A 509 28.81 -20.66 -21.59
CA ILE A 509 29.36 -19.86 -22.70
C ILE A 509 30.00 -18.54 -22.25
N VAL A 510 29.97 -18.21 -20.96
CA VAL A 510 30.65 -17.05 -20.38
C VAL A 510 32.13 -17.35 -20.16
N LYS A 511 32.90 -17.39 -21.26
CA LYS A 511 34.35 -17.62 -21.25
C LYS A 511 35.02 -16.91 -22.43
N PRO A 512 36.28 -16.42 -22.27
CA PRO A 512 36.97 -15.67 -23.32
C PRO A 512 37.21 -16.48 -24.59
N ASP A 513 37.49 -17.78 -24.47
CA ASP A 513 37.78 -18.69 -25.59
C ASP A 513 36.56 -19.56 -25.96
N LEU A 514 35.45 -18.91 -26.31
CA LEU A 514 34.24 -19.64 -26.71
C LEU A 514 34.44 -20.33 -28.07
N ASN A 515 34.31 -21.66 -28.10
CA ASN A 515 34.34 -22.42 -29.34
C ASN A 515 33.17 -22.00 -30.26
N PRO A 516 33.43 -21.49 -31.49
CA PRO A 516 32.38 -21.07 -32.41
C PRO A 516 31.38 -22.17 -32.79
N ASN A 517 31.76 -23.44 -32.66
CA ASN A 517 30.85 -24.56 -32.88
C ASN A 517 29.74 -24.62 -31.83
N VAL A 518 30.05 -24.32 -30.56
CA VAL A 518 29.07 -24.32 -29.45
C VAL A 518 28.05 -23.19 -29.65
N SER A 519 28.51 -22.00 -30.03
CA SER A 519 27.58 -20.91 -30.34
C SER A 519 26.69 -21.26 -31.54
N ARG A 520 27.24 -21.94 -32.55
CA ARG A 520 26.47 -22.37 -33.74
C ARG A 520 25.45 -23.46 -33.40
N SER A 521 25.78 -24.42 -32.54
CA SER A 521 24.85 -25.48 -32.13
C SER A 521 23.71 -24.94 -31.27
N ILE A 522 23.97 -23.98 -30.38
CA ILE A 522 22.92 -23.25 -29.66
C ILE A 522 22.02 -22.49 -30.64
N CYS A 523 22.61 -21.75 -31.59
CA CYS A 523 21.80 -21.02 -32.58
C CYS A 523 21.03 -21.92 -33.54
N ALA A 524 21.47 -23.15 -33.77
CA ALA A 524 20.73 -24.14 -34.56
C ALA A 524 19.41 -24.55 -33.90
N GLN A 525 19.25 -24.35 -32.58
CA GLN A 525 17.97 -24.57 -31.90
C GLN A 525 16.92 -23.52 -32.26
N PHE A 526 17.34 -22.34 -32.74
CA PHE A 526 16.42 -21.25 -33.09
C PHE A 526 16.03 -21.35 -34.58
N THR A 527 14.74 -21.40 -34.86
CA THR A 527 14.20 -21.48 -36.22
C THR A 527 13.78 -20.12 -36.78
N ALA A 528 13.54 -19.13 -35.92
CA ALA A 528 13.28 -17.74 -36.30
C ALA A 528 14.41 -16.82 -35.80
N GLN A 529 14.69 -15.75 -36.55
CA GLN A 529 15.70 -14.74 -36.20
C GLN A 529 17.14 -15.30 -36.08
N GLN A 530 17.50 -16.32 -36.87
CA GLN A 530 18.83 -16.96 -36.82
C GLN A 530 20.01 -15.99 -36.96
N GLY A 531 19.90 -14.99 -37.85
CA GLY A 531 20.94 -13.96 -38.03
C GLY A 531 21.15 -13.05 -36.82
N LYS A 532 20.18 -13.01 -35.90
CA LYS A 532 20.21 -12.23 -34.65
C LYS A 532 20.64 -13.08 -33.45
N CYS A 533 20.60 -14.40 -33.55
CA CYS A 533 20.99 -15.28 -32.45
C CYS A 533 22.46 -15.08 -32.03
N GLN A 534 23.40 -15.09 -32.98
CA GLN A 534 24.83 -14.90 -32.66
C GLN A 534 25.12 -13.53 -32.01
N PRO A 535 24.78 -12.38 -32.63
CA PRO A 535 25.09 -11.08 -32.04
C PRO A 535 24.28 -10.80 -30.78
N ASP A 536 22.95 -10.95 -30.82
CA ASP A 536 22.07 -10.38 -29.82
C ASP A 536 21.79 -11.37 -28.67
N LEU A 537 21.65 -12.67 -28.97
CA LEU A 537 21.34 -13.67 -27.94
C LEU A 537 22.60 -14.28 -27.32
N ILE A 538 23.73 -14.39 -28.03
CA ILE A 538 24.94 -15.04 -27.50
C ILE A 538 26.01 -14.02 -27.16
N LYS A 539 26.48 -13.23 -28.13
CA LYS A 539 27.66 -12.37 -27.97
C LYS A 539 27.43 -11.21 -27.00
N ASN A 540 26.31 -10.50 -27.10
CA ASN A 540 26.04 -9.35 -26.24
C ASN A 540 25.96 -9.70 -24.74
N PRO A 541 25.16 -10.70 -24.28
CA PRO A 541 25.09 -11.05 -22.86
C PRO A 541 26.39 -11.66 -22.31
N THR A 542 27.12 -12.43 -23.12
CA THR A 542 28.44 -12.98 -22.71
C THR A 542 29.49 -11.89 -22.58
N ALA A 543 29.58 -10.97 -23.56
CA ALA A 543 30.50 -9.84 -23.51
C ALA A 543 30.20 -8.90 -22.34
N PHE A 544 28.92 -8.71 -21.97
CA PHE A 544 28.53 -7.94 -20.80
C PHE A 544 29.11 -8.52 -19.51
N MET A 545 28.98 -9.84 -19.29
CA MET A 545 29.47 -10.51 -18.07
C MET A 545 31.00 -10.69 -18.03
N LEU A 546 31.66 -10.77 -19.20
CA LEU A 546 33.12 -10.85 -19.29
C LEU A 546 33.81 -9.48 -19.14
N ASN A 547 33.05 -8.38 -19.16
CA ASN A 547 33.61 -7.05 -19.06
C ASN A 547 34.05 -6.74 -17.63
N THR A 548 35.36 -6.80 -17.37
CA THR A 548 35.97 -6.55 -16.06
C THR A 548 35.79 -5.12 -15.54
N THR A 549 35.47 -4.16 -16.42
CA THR A 549 35.13 -2.80 -15.99
C THR A 549 33.72 -2.69 -15.41
N LEU A 550 32.80 -3.55 -15.88
CA LEU A 550 31.42 -3.61 -15.40
C LEU A 550 31.27 -4.56 -14.21
N PHE A 551 32.06 -5.65 -14.20
CA PHE A 551 32.14 -6.64 -13.14
C PHE A 551 33.54 -6.63 -12.51
N PRO A 552 33.87 -5.64 -11.66
CA PRO A 552 35.18 -5.55 -11.02
C PRO A 552 35.43 -6.67 -10.00
N ASP A 553 34.36 -7.19 -9.39
CA ASP A 553 34.41 -8.36 -8.50
C ASP A 553 34.06 -9.63 -9.30
N PRO A 554 35.05 -10.48 -9.62
CA PRO A 554 34.81 -11.69 -10.40
C PRO A 554 33.99 -12.74 -9.64
N THR A 555 33.85 -12.61 -8.31
CA THR A 555 33.08 -13.56 -7.51
C THR A 555 31.59 -13.48 -7.79
N VAL A 556 31.08 -12.34 -8.26
CA VAL A 556 29.64 -12.14 -8.57
C VAL A 556 29.18 -13.13 -9.64
N VAL A 557 29.86 -13.14 -10.80
CA VAL A 557 29.52 -14.03 -11.92
C VAL A 557 29.80 -15.49 -11.57
N ALA A 558 30.86 -15.77 -10.80
CA ALA A 558 31.16 -17.13 -10.32
C ALA A 558 30.08 -17.67 -9.37
N ASN A 559 29.56 -16.83 -8.47
CA ASN A 559 28.46 -17.17 -7.56
C ASN A 559 27.16 -17.42 -8.34
N TRP A 560 26.83 -16.57 -9.32
CA TRP A 560 25.68 -16.80 -10.19
C TRP A 560 25.81 -18.14 -10.92
N LYS A 561 27.01 -18.47 -11.45
CA LYS A 561 27.27 -19.75 -12.11
C LYS A 561 27.05 -20.94 -11.16
N ALA A 562 27.53 -20.88 -9.93
CA ALA A 562 27.32 -21.94 -8.94
C ALA A 562 25.82 -22.14 -8.62
N MET A 563 25.07 -21.05 -8.46
CA MET A 563 23.63 -21.10 -8.23
C MET A 563 22.87 -21.65 -9.44
N VAL A 564 23.29 -21.29 -10.66
CA VAL A 564 22.78 -21.85 -11.91
C VAL A 564 22.96 -23.36 -11.95
N THR A 565 24.16 -23.87 -11.64
CA THR A 565 24.40 -25.33 -11.60
C THR A 565 23.50 -26.04 -10.59
N ALA A 566 23.34 -25.49 -9.39
CA ALA A 566 22.45 -26.07 -8.37
C ALA A 566 20.98 -26.07 -8.82
N ALA A 567 20.49 -24.94 -9.35
CA ALA A 567 19.12 -24.84 -9.84
C ALA A 567 18.87 -25.72 -11.08
N GLN A 568 19.86 -25.91 -11.95
CA GLN A 568 19.74 -26.82 -13.09
C GLN A 568 19.47 -28.25 -12.64
N GLU A 569 20.21 -28.72 -11.64
CA GLU A 569 20.08 -30.07 -11.11
C GLU A 569 18.72 -30.29 -10.44
N ASP A 570 18.26 -29.33 -9.63
CA ASP A 570 16.94 -29.40 -9.01
C ASP A 570 15.81 -29.45 -10.06
N ILE A 571 15.91 -28.65 -11.13
CA ILE A 571 14.92 -28.67 -12.21
C ILE A 571 15.00 -29.98 -13.00
N ARG A 572 16.20 -30.54 -13.19
CA ARG A 572 16.40 -31.85 -13.83
C ARG A 572 15.72 -32.97 -13.03
N LEU A 573 15.82 -32.94 -11.70
CA LEU A 573 15.16 -33.91 -10.81
C LEU A 573 13.62 -33.84 -10.88
N LEU A 574 13.06 -32.64 -11.14
CA LEU A 574 11.63 -32.47 -11.38
C LEU A 574 11.15 -32.98 -12.76
N ASN A 575 12.08 -33.37 -13.64
CA ASN A 575 11.81 -33.88 -14.99
C ASN A 575 10.87 -32.95 -15.81
N VAL A 576 11.09 -31.64 -15.69
CA VAL A 576 10.32 -30.63 -16.44
C VAL A 576 10.67 -30.72 -17.92
N SER A 577 9.64 -30.79 -18.76
CA SER A 577 9.78 -31.02 -20.20
C SER A 577 8.93 -30.07 -21.04
N ILE A 578 9.22 -30.05 -22.33
CA ILE A 578 8.30 -29.57 -23.36
C ILE A 578 7.76 -30.77 -24.15
N MET A 579 6.57 -30.62 -24.72
CA MET A 579 5.94 -31.68 -25.51
C MET A 579 5.35 -31.16 -26.81
N GLN A 580 5.29 -32.04 -27.82
CA GLN A 580 4.61 -31.84 -29.08
C GLN A 580 4.05 -33.18 -29.57
N TYR A 581 2.87 -33.16 -30.18
CA TYR A 581 2.43 -34.26 -31.01
C TYR A 581 3.09 -34.14 -32.38
N ALA A 582 3.65 -35.24 -32.88
CA ALA A 582 4.36 -35.28 -34.14
C ALA A 582 3.88 -36.44 -35.01
N SER A 583 3.97 -36.23 -36.34
CA SER A 583 3.78 -37.26 -37.35
C SER A 583 4.89 -37.18 -38.38
N ALA A 584 5.35 -38.34 -38.85
CA ALA A 584 6.33 -38.43 -39.95
C ALA A 584 5.70 -37.98 -41.29
N THR A 585 4.38 -38.02 -41.41
CA THR A 585 3.62 -37.72 -42.62
C THR A 585 2.55 -36.67 -42.36
N VAL A 586 2.06 -36.03 -43.43
CA VAL A 586 0.92 -35.10 -43.36
C VAL A 586 -0.38 -35.83 -42.97
N SER A 587 -0.46 -37.15 -43.20
CA SER A 587 -1.57 -37.95 -42.70
C SER A 587 -1.51 -38.07 -41.16
N TYR A 588 -2.64 -37.91 -40.50
CA TYR A 588 -2.85 -38.08 -39.05
C TYR A 588 -2.77 -39.55 -38.59
N THR A 589 -1.91 -40.34 -39.24
CA THR A 589 -1.69 -41.77 -39.02
C THR A 589 -0.32 -41.95 -38.38
N ASN A 590 -0.22 -42.72 -37.28
CA ASN A 590 1.02 -42.93 -36.50
C ASN A 590 1.57 -41.68 -35.82
N ILE A 591 0.72 -41.05 -35.00
CA ILE A 591 1.08 -39.90 -34.18
C ILE A 591 1.87 -40.37 -32.96
N SER A 592 2.91 -39.63 -32.62
CA SER A 592 3.71 -39.85 -31.41
C SER A 592 3.72 -38.60 -30.52
N LEU A 593 3.82 -38.81 -29.21
CA LEU A 593 4.03 -37.74 -28.24
C LEU A 593 5.53 -37.55 -28.02
N LEU A 594 6.10 -36.52 -28.63
CA LEU A 594 7.49 -36.14 -28.39
C LEU A 594 7.61 -35.42 -27.06
N ARG A 595 8.67 -35.73 -26.31
CA ARG A 595 8.99 -35.12 -25.01
C ARG A 595 10.47 -34.77 -24.98
N GLN A 596 10.80 -33.59 -24.50
CA GLN A 596 12.19 -33.14 -24.33
C GLN A 596 12.31 -32.48 -22.97
N ALA A 597 13.09 -33.07 -22.07
CA ALA A 597 13.44 -32.42 -20.81
C ALA A 597 14.24 -31.15 -21.11
N ILE A 598 13.96 -30.05 -20.40
CA ILE A 598 14.61 -28.76 -20.67
C ILE A 598 16.10 -28.75 -20.30
N PHE A 599 16.53 -29.66 -19.42
CA PHE A 599 17.93 -29.88 -19.03
C PHE A 599 18.34 -31.35 -19.22
N ASP A 600 18.21 -31.83 -20.44
CA ASP A 600 18.67 -33.16 -20.83
C ASP A 600 20.19 -33.18 -21.05
N THR A 601 20.91 -34.08 -20.39
CA THR A 601 22.35 -34.25 -20.55
C THR A 601 22.75 -34.69 -21.96
N ALA A 602 21.85 -35.31 -22.71
CA ALA A 602 22.09 -35.71 -24.09
C ALA A 602 22.00 -34.55 -25.09
N LEU A 603 21.39 -33.42 -24.71
CA LEU A 603 21.21 -32.24 -25.57
C LEU A 603 21.62 -30.93 -24.83
N PRO A 604 22.91 -30.75 -24.50
CA PRO A 604 23.39 -29.57 -23.77
C PRO A 604 23.16 -28.26 -24.53
N ASP A 605 23.14 -28.29 -25.86
CA ASP A 605 22.89 -27.09 -26.68
C ASP A 605 21.50 -26.49 -26.45
N PHE A 606 20.53 -27.31 -26.03
CA PHE A 606 19.17 -26.86 -25.72
C PHE A 606 19.06 -26.22 -24.33
N HIS A 607 20.05 -26.40 -23.44
CA HIS A 607 20.03 -25.82 -22.09
C HIS A 607 19.90 -24.29 -22.13
N TYR A 608 20.42 -23.63 -23.18
CA TYR A 608 20.26 -22.19 -23.38
C TYR A 608 18.78 -21.78 -23.48
N VAL A 609 18.00 -22.50 -24.29
CA VAL A 609 16.55 -22.29 -24.42
C VAL A 609 15.81 -22.73 -23.15
N GLY A 610 16.26 -23.83 -22.54
CA GLY A 610 15.73 -24.32 -21.26
C GLY A 610 15.83 -23.27 -20.15
N TRP A 611 16.93 -22.53 -20.06
CA TRP A 611 17.11 -21.46 -19.09
C TRP A 611 16.24 -20.23 -19.35
N ILE A 612 15.94 -19.91 -20.60
CA ILE A 612 14.94 -18.87 -20.94
C ILE A 612 13.58 -19.26 -20.34
N MET A 613 13.14 -20.51 -20.56
CA MET A 613 11.88 -21.02 -20.01
C MET A 613 11.91 -21.15 -18.48
N ALA A 614 13.03 -21.58 -17.89
CA ALA A 614 13.18 -21.69 -16.44
C ALA A 614 13.11 -20.31 -15.76
N TRP A 615 13.71 -19.27 -16.35
CA TRP A 615 13.56 -17.92 -15.85
C TRP A 615 12.11 -17.44 -15.93
N GLU A 616 11.44 -17.68 -17.06
CA GLU A 616 10.01 -17.37 -17.24
C GLU A 616 9.13 -18.08 -16.20
N TRP A 617 9.47 -19.32 -15.82
CA TRP A 617 8.81 -20.01 -14.71
C TRP A 617 9.05 -19.33 -13.36
N ALA A 618 10.30 -18.93 -13.08
CA ALA A 618 10.67 -18.26 -11.84
C ALA A 618 9.90 -16.94 -11.62
N VAL A 619 9.69 -16.17 -12.69
CA VAL A 619 8.97 -14.88 -12.65
C VAL A 619 7.48 -14.98 -12.95
N SER A 620 6.93 -16.20 -13.03
CA SER A 620 5.52 -16.44 -13.33
C SER A 620 5.06 -15.88 -14.68
N ALA A 621 5.94 -15.85 -15.68
CA ALA A 621 5.55 -15.70 -17.09
C ALA A 621 5.13 -17.05 -17.70
N ARG A 622 5.59 -18.17 -17.14
CA ARG A 622 5.10 -19.53 -17.41
C ARG A 622 4.81 -20.26 -16.11
N GLU A 623 4.03 -21.33 -16.21
CA GLU A 623 3.85 -22.30 -15.14
C GLU A 623 4.17 -23.71 -15.64
N VAL A 624 4.34 -24.64 -14.71
CA VAL A 624 4.57 -26.05 -15.01
C VAL A 624 3.39 -26.85 -14.47
N LEU A 625 2.83 -27.68 -15.34
CA LEU A 625 1.70 -28.55 -15.05
C LEU A 625 2.13 -30.02 -15.17
N SER A 626 1.85 -30.81 -14.15
CA SER A 626 2.04 -32.25 -14.12
C SER A 626 0.70 -32.94 -14.44
N PHE A 627 0.65 -33.63 -15.57
CA PHE A 627 -0.48 -34.48 -15.96
C PHE A 627 -0.19 -35.89 -15.48
N GLN A 628 -0.99 -36.40 -14.55
CA GLN A 628 -0.78 -37.69 -13.90
C GLN A 628 -1.92 -38.64 -14.25
N GLY A 629 -1.68 -39.51 -15.23
CA GLY A 629 -2.65 -40.51 -15.67
C GLY A 629 -2.43 -41.89 -15.06
N ASP A 630 -3.21 -42.86 -15.54
CA ASP A 630 -3.16 -44.27 -15.10
C ASP A 630 -2.06 -45.09 -15.81
N VAL A 631 -1.41 -44.54 -16.84
CA VAL A 631 -0.30 -45.19 -17.58
C VAL A 631 1.02 -44.51 -17.27
N ASP A 632 1.08 -43.19 -17.44
CA ASP A 632 2.30 -42.41 -17.25
C ASP A 632 1.96 -40.98 -16.78
N SER A 633 2.99 -40.24 -16.39
CA SER A 633 2.89 -38.83 -16.04
C SER A 633 3.86 -37.97 -16.83
N ILE A 634 3.49 -36.72 -17.07
CA ILE A 634 4.37 -35.75 -17.76
C ILE A 634 4.25 -34.38 -17.11
N ALA A 635 5.39 -33.76 -16.78
CA ALA A 635 5.47 -32.38 -16.32
C ALA A 635 5.87 -31.47 -17.48
N VAL A 636 4.99 -30.55 -17.86
CA VAL A 636 5.16 -29.70 -19.04
C VAL A 636 5.01 -28.22 -18.73
N LEU A 637 5.82 -27.40 -19.40
CA LEU A 637 5.69 -25.95 -19.38
C LEU A 637 4.48 -25.48 -20.19
N THR A 638 3.75 -24.52 -19.66
CA THR A 638 2.67 -23.84 -20.39
C THR A 638 3.21 -22.77 -21.33
N ARG A 639 2.33 -22.24 -22.18
CA ARG A 639 2.59 -21.03 -22.98
C ARG A 639 3.04 -19.86 -22.09
N GLN A 640 3.88 -18.98 -22.64
CA GLN A 640 4.21 -17.69 -22.04
C GLN A 640 2.97 -16.80 -21.95
N MET A 641 2.73 -16.26 -20.77
CA MET A 641 1.76 -15.22 -20.48
C MET A 641 2.49 -13.88 -20.41
N PHE A 642 1.89 -12.84 -21.01
CA PHE A 642 2.42 -11.49 -20.96
C PHE A 642 1.78 -10.70 -19.83
N ASP A 643 2.53 -9.76 -19.27
CA ASP A 643 2.02 -8.89 -18.22
C ASP A 643 0.88 -8.01 -18.74
N VAL A 644 -0.17 -7.89 -17.93
CA VAL A 644 -1.29 -6.98 -18.18
C VAL A 644 -0.89 -5.60 -17.65
N SER A 645 -1.11 -4.59 -18.50
CA SER A 645 -0.76 -3.19 -18.24
C SER A 645 -2.02 -2.39 -17.92
N THR A 646 -2.08 -1.78 -16.73
CA THR A 646 -3.24 -0.99 -16.28
C THR A 646 -2.82 0.36 -15.70
N PRO A 647 -3.52 1.47 -16.02
CA PRO A 647 -3.24 2.76 -15.39
C PRO A 647 -3.66 2.75 -13.92
N ALA A 648 -2.96 3.52 -13.09
CA ALA A 648 -3.32 3.72 -11.69
C ALA A 648 -4.60 4.56 -11.56
N ASN A 649 -5.46 4.21 -10.61
CA ASN A 649 -6.68 4.95 -10.34
C ASN A 649 -6.40 6.17 -9.45
N ALA A 650 -6.51 7.37 -10.01
CA ALA A 650 -6.28 8.61 -9.28
C ALA A 650 -7.29 8.87 -8.14
N LEU A 651 -8.48 8.26 -8.19
CA LEU A 651 -9.50 8.41 -7.16
C LEU A 651 -9.18 7.62 -5.88
N GLU A 652 -8.18 6.74 -5.89
CA GLU A 652 -7.75 6.02 -4.68
C GLU A 652 -6.95 6.90 -3.72
N ILE A 653 -6.38 8.02 -4.18
CA ILE A 653 -5.63 8.93 -3.33
C ILE A 653 -6.61 9.90 -2.64
N PRO A 654 -6.79 9.81 -1.32
CA PRO A 654 -7.66 10.71 -0.57
C PRO A 654 -7.05 12.11 -0.47
N LEU A 655 -7.88 13.15 -0.66
CA LEU A 655 -7.47 14.56 -0.70
C LEU A 655 -8.23 15.46 0.28
N ASN A 656 -9.26 14.94 0.96
CA ASN A 656 -10.25 15.77 1.63
C ASN A 656 -9.68 16.43 2.89
N VAL A 657 -9.09 15.65 3.78
CA VAL A 657 -8.64 16.12 5.10
C VAL A 657 -7.49 17.13 4.96
N ALA A 658 -6.51 16.83 4.12
CA ALA A 658 -5.38 17.71 3.84
C ALA A 658 -5.83 19.04 3.25
N ASN A 659 -6.78 19.03 2.30
CA ASN A 659 -7.33 20.26 1.72
C ASN A 659 -8.04 21.13 2.76
N TYR A 660 -8.88 20.55 3.64
CA TYR A 660 -9.54 21.33 4.71
C TYR A 660 -8.54 21.94 5.69
N ILE A 661 -7.54 21.19 6.14
CA ILE A 661 -6.52 21.69 7.07
C ILE A 661 -5.68 22.79 6.40
N ARG A 662 -5.36 22.65 5.11
CA ARG A 662 -4.61 23.66 4.36
C ARG A 662 -5.44 24.93 4.18
N LEU A 663 -6.75 24.82 3.90
CA LEU A 663 -7.66 25.96 3.85
C LEU A 663 -7.73 26.70 5.19
N ALA A 664 -7.75 25.96 6.31
CA ALA A 664 -7.66 26.56 7.65
C ALA A 664 -6.34 27.33 7.84
N CYS A 665 -5.21 26.79 7.37
CA CYS A 665 -3.92 27.48 7.41
C CYS A 665 -3.93 28.77 6.57
N TYR A 666 -4.54 28.76 5.38
CA TYR A 666 -4.74 29.96 4.56
C TYR A 666 -5.56 31.01 5.31
N TYR A 667 -6.69 30.61 5.88
CA TYR A 667 -7.57 31.51 6.63
C TYR A 667 -6.83 32.16 7.80
N VAL A 668 -6.08 31.39 8.60
CA VAL A 668 -5.27 31.93 9.71
C VAL A 668 -4.29 32.98 9.20
N THR A 669 -3.56 32.69 8.11
CA THR A 669 -2.53 33.57 7.55
C THR A 669 -3.13 34.88 7.03
N CYS A 670 -4.23 34.80 6.26
CA CYS A 670 -4.91 35.97 5.72
C CYS A 670 -5.42 36.91 6.83
N ASN A 671 -5.99 36.35 7.91
CA ASN A 671 -6.45 37.14 9.04
C ASN A 671 -5.29 37.81 9.77
N ILE A 672 -4.19 37.09 10.05
CA ILE A 672 -3.01 37.69 10.69
C ILE A 672 -2.41 38.80 9.83
N ILE A 673 -2.34 38.64 8.50
CA ILE A 673 -1.93 39.70 7.57
C ILE A 673 -2.85 40.91 7.69
N GLY A 674 -4.18 40.70 7.67
CA GLY A 674 -5.17 41.77 7.81
C GLY A 674 -5.00 42.56 9.11
N VAL A 675 -4.88 41.88 10.24
CA VAL A 675 -4.68 42.54 11.55
C VAL A 675 -3.35 43.26 11.63
N SER A 676 -2.29 42.68 11.05
CA SER A 676 -0.98 43.31 11.01
C SER A 676 -0.99 44.60 10.20
N LEU A 677 -1.64 44.60 9.03
CA LEU A 677 -1.81 45.81 8.21
C LEU A 677 -2.60 46.89 8.97
N LEU A 678 -3.65 46.51 9.71
CA LEU A 678 -4.39 47.42 10.57
C LEU A 678 -3.52 48.00 11.69
N ALA A 679 -2.76 47.15 12.40
CA ALA A 679 -1.87 47.58 13.47
C ALA A 679 -0.76 48.52 12.97
N VAL A 680 -0.20 48.25 11.79
CA VAL A 680 0.78 49.12 11.11
C VAL A 680 0.15 50.45 10.70
N ALA A 681 -1.06 50.43 10.13
CA ALA A 681 -1.78 51.65 9.77
C ALA A 681 -2.05 52.53 11.00
N TYR A 682 -2.54 51.96 12.10
CA TYR A 682 -2.72 52.69 13.36
C TYR A 682 -1.41 53.20 13.94
N THR A 683 -0.31 52.45 13.82
CA THR A 683 1.03 52.90 14.25
C THR A 683 1.47 54.13 13.45
N ALA A 684 1.24 54.12 12.13
CA ALA A 684 1.57 55.24 11.24
C ALA A 684 0.69 56.47 11.51
N ILE A 685 -0.62 56.29 11.65
CA ILE A 685 -1.59 57.36 11.98
C ILE A 685 -1.20 58.04 13.30
N ASN A 686 -0.81 57.25 14.30
CA ASN A 686 -0.39 57.74 15.61
C ASN A 686 1.10 58.13 15.68
N LYS A 687 1.79 58.26 14.53
CA LYS A 687 3.20 58.70 14.42
C LYS A 687 4.17 57.89 15.30
N GLY A 688 3.91 56.60 15.46
CA GLY A 688 4.72 55.68 16.29
C GLY A 688 4.52 55.82 17.80
N GLN A 689 3.49 56.55 18.26
CA GLN A 689 3.11 56.64 19.67
C GLN A 689 2.23 55.43 20.06
N VAL A 690 2.84 54.25 20.12
CA VAL A 690 2.18 52.98 20.49
C VAL A 690 3.09 52.19 21.45
N GLU A 691 2.54 51.21 22.16
CA GLU A 691 3.33 50.33 23.02
C GLU A 691 4.08 49.29 22.18
N GLY A 692 5.39 49.44 22.04
CA GLY A 692 6.20 48.57 21.17
C GLY A 692 6.20 47.10 21.60
N LEU A 693 6.11 46.83 22.92
CA LEU A 693 6.10 45.45 23.44
C LEU A 693 4.82 44.69 23.07
N ASN A 694 3.68 45.37 22.98
CA ASN A 694 2.40 44.75 22.64
C ASN A 694 2.36 44.26 21.18
N LEU A 695 3.20 44.81 20.30
CA LEU A 695 3.33 44.35 18.91
C LEU A 695 3.91 42.92 18.80
N PHE A 696 4.71 42.48 19.77
CA PHE A 696 5.24 41.10 19.79
C PHE A 696 4.17 40.06 20.10
N GLU A 697 3.07 40.49 20.72
CA GLU A 697 1.95 39.62 21.11
C GLU A 697 0.90 39.45 20.00
N LEU A 698 1.18 39.94 18.78
CA LEU A 698 0.32 39.78 17.60
C LEU A 698 -0.17 38.34 17.44
N ASN A 699 0.73 37.36 17.34
CA ASN A 699 0.35 35.97 17.08
C ASN A 699 -0.49 35.39 18.23
N ARG A 700 -0.17 35.73 19.49
CA ARG A 700 -0.89 35.20 20.66
C ARG A 700 -2.27 35.82 20.79
N VAL A 701 -2.34 37.15 20.81
CA VAL A 701 -3.57 37.88 21.13
C VAL A 701 -4.43 38.00 19.87
N ALA A 702 -3.91 38.55 18.77
CA ALA A 702 -4.69 38.70 17.56
C ALA A 702 -5.07 37.34 16.95
N GLY A 703 -4.19 36.33 17.03
CA GLY A 703 -4.53 34.99 16.59
C GLY A 703 -5.78 34.45 17.28
N ILE A 704 -5.86 34.54 18.62
CA ILE A 704 -6.99 34.00 19.37
C ILE A 704 -8.25 34.82 19.14
N VAL A 705 -8.13 36.15 19.10
CA VAL A 705 -9.28 37.06 19.00
C VAL A 705 -9.88 37.08 17.58
N TRP A 706 -9.04 37.13 16.54
CA TRP A 706 -9.49 37.29 15.15
C TRP A 706 -9.72 35.97 14.44
N VAL A 707 -8.99 34.90 14.81
CA VAL A 707 -9.06 33.60 14.13
C VAL A 707 -9.81 32.57 14.96
N GLY A 708 -9.53 32.53 16.26
CA GLY A 708 -10.15 31.59 17.20
C GLY A 708 -9.33 30.31 17.45
N ARG A 709 -9.54 29.73 18.63
CA ARG A 709 -8.76 28.61 19.18
C ARG A 709 -8.74 27.38 18.28
N THR A 710 -9.87 27.01 17.69
CA THR A 710 -10.00 25.77 16.90
C THR A 710 -9.12 25.78 15.64
N LEU A 711 -9.11 26.88 14.90
CA LEU A 711 -8.33 26.99 13.67
C LEU A 711 -6.83 27.15 13.97
N LEU A 712 -6.47 27.81 15.06
CA LEU A 712 -5.09 27.85 15.55
C LEU A 712 -4.60 26.46 16.02
N PHE A 713 -5.47 25.69 16.69
CA PHE A 713 -5.19 24.31 17.07
C PHE A 713 -4.91 23.47 15.82
N ILE A 714 -5.79 23.53 14.81
CA ILE A 714 -5.61 22.82 13.54
C ILE A 714 -4.29 23.21 12.87
N ARG A 715 -3.92 24.49 12.87
CA ARG A 715 -2.65 24.96 12.30
C ARG A 715 -1.43 24.42 13.06
N GLY A 716 -1.47 24.44 14.40
CA GLY A 716 -0.40 23.86 15.22
C GLY A 716 -0.25 22.36 15.02
N ILE A 717 -1.36 21.63 14.92
CA ILE A 717 -1.37 20.19 14.60
C ILE A 717 -0.82 19.94 13.18
N ALA A 718 -1.14 20.79 12.20
CA ALA A 718 -0.59 20.68 10.85
C ALA A 718 0.95 20.80 10.86
N ALA A 719 1.50 21.74 11.65
CA ALA A 719 2.94 21.90 11.78
C ALA A 719 3.61 20.69 12.45
N ILE A 720 2.99 20.15 13.50
CA ILE A 720 3.45 18.92 14.16
C ILE A 720 3.44 17.75 13.17
N CYS A 721 2.39 17.62 12.36
CA CYS A 721 2.28 16.60 11.32
C CYS A 721 3.42 16.71 10.29
N LEU A 722 3.71 17.91 9.79
CA LEU A 722 4.83 18.15 8.88
C LEU A 722 6.18 17.77 9.48
N LEU A 723 6.44 18.11 10.75
CA LEU A 723 7.67 17.71 11.46
C LEU A 723 7.72 16.23 11.86
N SER A 724 6.59 15.53 11.72
CA SER A 724 6.44 14.10 12.02
C SER A 724 6.41 13.24 10.75
N THR A 725 6.65 13.83 9.59
CA THR A 725 6.51 13.17 8.28
C THR A 725 7.79 13.29 7.47
N GLN A 726 8.22 12.19 6.84
CA GLN A 726 9.37 12.20 5.94
C GLN A 726 8.96 12.57 4.51
N VAL A 727 9.83 13.27 3.80
CA VAL A 727 9.73 13.50 2.36
C VAL A 727 10.58 12.47 1.61
N LEU A 728 9.93 11.70 0.74
CA LEU A 728 10.56 10.81 -0.25
C LEU A 728 10.29 11.35 -1.66
N THR A 729 11.34 11.44 -2.47
CA THR A 729 11.25 11.85 -3.87
C THR A 729 11.65 10.69 -4.77
N LEU A 730 10.91 10.50 -5.87
CA LEU A 730 11.27 9.54 -6.90
C LEU A 730 12.19 10.21 -7.91
N GLU A 731 13.46 9.86 -7.92
CA GLU A 731 14.48 10.52 -8.74
C GLU A 731 15.08 9.57 -9.78
N PRO A 732 15.40 10.07 -10.99
CA PRO A 732 16.17 9.32 -11.96
C PRO A 732 17.65 9.31 -11.56
N LEU A 733 18.26 8.13 -11.51
CA LEU A 733 19.70 7.93 -11.34
C LEU A 733 20.16 6.87 -12.35
N ASN A 734 21.18 7.16 -13.16
CA ASN A 734 21.76 6.19 -14.10
C ASN A 734 20.70 5.47 -14.97
N TYR A 735 19.74 6.17 -15.59
CA TYR A 735 18.66 5.57 -16.41
C TYR A 735 17.64 4.67 -15.68
N VAL A 736 17.67 4.63 -14.34
CA VAL A 736 16.67 3.95 -13.52
C VAL A 736 16.04 4.93 -12.52
N TYR A 737 14.90 4.57 -11.96
CA TYR A 737 14.20 5.35 -10.95
C TYR A 737 14.19 4.63 -9.61
N HIS A 738 14.37 5.40 -8.54
CA HIS A 738 14.25 4.91 -7.17
C HIS A 738 13.84 6.04 -6.21
N PHE A 739 13.36 5.65 -5.03
CA PHE A 739 13.14 6.62 -3.98
C PHE A 739 14.46 7.07 -3.38
N VAL A 740 14.54 8.36 -3.08
CA VAL A 740 15.66 8.98 -2.39
C VAL A 740 15.09 9.71 -1.19
N THR A 741 15.80 9.62 -0.07
CA THR A 741 15.52 10.50 1.06
C THR A 741 16.22 11.83 0.84
N THR A 742 15.57 12.92 1.24
CA THR A 742 16.19 14.26 1.15
C THR A 742 17.55 14.37 1.87
N ALA A 743 17.81 13.52 2.87
CA ALA A 743 19.09 13.46 3.58
C ALA A 743 20.21 12.75 2.80
N THR A 744 19.88 11.86 1.85
CA THR A 744 20.84 11.03 1.10
C THR A 744 20.95 11.39 -0.38
N ALA A 745 20.25 12.43 -0.84
CA ALA A 745 20.43 12.98 -2.19
C ALA A 745 21.90 13.40 -2.38
N ALA A 746 22.68 12.56 -3.08
CA ALA A 746 24.13 12.63 -3.18
C ALA A 746 24.65 13.91 -3.85
N SER A 747 23.76 14.73 -4.41
CA SER A 747 24.06 15.98 -5.12
C SER A 747 23.22 17.17 -4.64
N GLU A 748 22.76 17.19 -3.38
CA GLU A 748 22.01 18.36 -2.88
C GLU A 748 22.92 19.60 -2.80
N PRO A 749 22.65 20.67 -3.58
CA PRO A 749 23.40 21.92 -3.51
C PRO A 749 23.34 22.53 -2.11
N ALA A 750 24.39 23.26 -1.73
CA ALA A 750 24.44 23.93 -0.42
C ALA A 750 23.24 24.87 -0.18
N ALA A 751 22.70 25.48 -1.25
CA ALA A 751 21.50 26.31 -1.20
C ALA A 751 20.24 25.52 -0.80
N ASP A 752 20.02 24.34 -1.37
CA ASP A 752 18.84 23.51 -1.08
C ASP A 752 18.89 22.93 0.33
N LYS A 753 20.09 22.56 0.79
CA LYS A 753 20.34 22.15 2.17
C LYS A 753 20.02 23.27 3.16
N ALA A 754 20.42 24.51 2.85
CA ALA A 754 20.09 25.68 3.67
C ALA A 754 18.58 25.95 3.69
N ILE A 755 17.91 25.85 2.53
CA ILE A 755 16.45 25.98 2.43
C ILE A 755 15.73 24.92 3.26
N ARG A 756 16.20 23.66 3.26
CA ARG A 756 15.63 22.60 4.12
C ARG A 756 15.74 22.95 5.59
N TYR A 757 16.90 23.44 6.04
CA TYR A 757 17.09 23.82 7.44
C TYR A 757 16.19 25.00 7.83
N ILE A 758 16.06 25.99 6.96
CA ILE A 758 15.11 27.10 7.16
C ILE A 758 13.67 26.58 7.28
N LYS A 759 13.27 25.62 6.43
CA LYS A 759 11.94 24.98 6.50
C LYS A 759 11.70 24.27 7.83
N ILE A 760 12.71 23.59 8.39
CA ILE A 760 12.60 22.95 9.72
C ILE A 760 12.40 24.00 10.82
N PHE A 761 13.22 25.04 10.85
CA PHE A 761 13.08 26.13 11.84
C PHE A 761 11.73 26.82 11.76
N LEU A 762 11.23 27.03 10.54
CA LEU A 762 9.93 27.63 10.29
C LEU A 762 8.78 26.70 10.69
N ALA A 763 8.82 25.43 10.31
CA ALA A 763 7.80 24.47 10.76
C ALA A 763 7.80 24.31 12.29
N ALA A 764 8.97 24.38 12.93
CA ALA A 764 9.07 24.39 14.40
C ALA A 764 8.46 25.64 15.04
N SER A 765 8.53 26.82 14.42
CA SER A 765 7.88 28.01 14.97
C SER A 765 6.36 27.89 14.88
N GLU A 766 5.83 27.23 13.84
CA GLU A 766 4.41 26.97 13.64
C GLU A 766 3.84 25.95 14.65
N VAL A 767 4.67 25.07 15.25
CA VAL A 767 4.25 24.24 16.40
C VAL A 767 3.80 25.12 17.58
N SER A 768 4.33 26.33 17.71
CA SER A 768 3.99 27.26 18.81
C SER A 768 2.52 27.65 18.84
N TRP A 769 1.77 27.52 17.73
CA TRP A 769 0.32 27.75 17.74
C TRP A 769 -0.41 26.84 18.72
N LEU A 770 0.03 25.58 18.86
CA LEU A 770 -0.52 24.67 19.87
C LEU A 770 -0.22 25.19 21.29
N SER A 771 1.00 25.68 21.54
CA SER A 771 1.36 26.32 22.81
C SER A 771 0.50 27.55 23.09
N PHE A 772 0.21 28.41 22.11
CA PHE A 772 -0.63 29.59 22.32
C PHE A 772 -2.05 29.21 22.73
N VAL A 773 -2.62 28.19 22.06
CA VAL A 773 -3.95 27.66 22.39
C VAL A 773 -3.97 27.06 23.78
N LEU A 774 -3.01 26.19 24.11
CA LEU A 774 -2.92 25.56 25.44
C LEU A 774 -2.77 26.61 26.53
N ASN A 775 -1.87 27.57 26.35
CA ASN A 775 -1.67 28.64 27.32
C ASN A 775 -2.95 29.40 27.57
N ASP A 776 -3.65 29.83 26.52
CA ASP A 776 -4.92 30.54 26.62
C ASP A 776 -6.02 29.73 27.32
N PHE A 777 -6.16 28.44 27.00
CA PHE A 777 -7.08 27.55 27.73
C PHE A 777 -6.80 27.56 29.25
N PHE A 778 -5.52 27.52 29.64
CA PHE A 778 -5.11 27.49 31.04
C PHE A 778 -4.97 28.86 31.71
N MET A 779 -5.11 29.98 30.98
CA MET A 779 -4.99 31.35 31.54
C MET A 779 -5.94 31.62 32.71
N ILE A 780 -7.11 30.97 32.72
CA ILE A 780 -8.07 31.07 33.83
C ILE A 780 -7.50 30.52 35.13
N ALA A 781 -6.63 29.52 35.05
CA ALA A 781 -5.99 28.90 36.21
C ALA A 781 -4.64 29.55 36.54
N THR A 782 -3.86 29.91 35.51
CA THR A 782 -2.50 30.46 35.69
C THR A 782 -2.51 31.96 35.99
N GLN A 783 -3.52 32.71 35.54
CA GLN A 783 -3.81 34.10 35.91
C GLN A 783 -2.56 34.99 35.87
N GLN A 784 -2.14 35.55 37.02
CA GLN A 784 -1.00 36.45 37.14
C GLN A 784 0.34 35.86 36.65
N TYR A 785 0.48 34.53 36.70
CA TYR A 785 1.70 33.86 36.25
C TYR A 785 1.83 33.81 34.74
N THR A 786 0.71 33.94 34.02
CA THR A 786 0.63 33.85 32.56
C THR A 786 1.70 34.70 31.88
N ALA A 787 1.74 36.00 32.13
CA ALA A 787 2.72 36.91 31.53
C ALA A 787 4.17 36.43 31.70
N ALA A 788 4.48 35.85 32.86
CA ALA A 788 5.85 35.51 33.24
C ALA A 788 6.38 34.22 32.60
N TYR A 789 5.52 33.21 32.41
CA TYR A 789 5.95 31.89 31.91
C TYR A 789 5.75 31.73 30.40
N VAL A 790 4.78 32.43 29.84
CA VAL A 790 4.27 32.14 28.50
C VAL A 790 5.26 32.48 27.38
N PHE A 791 6.08 33.53 27.52
CA PHE A 791 7.19 33.81 26.60
C PHE A 791 8.27 32.72 26.66
N LYS A 792 8.63 32.26 27.86
CA LYS A 792 9.62 31.18 28.08
C LYS A 792 9.14 29.86 27.50
N CYS A 793 7.87 29.52 27.70
CA CYS A 793 7.23 28.33 27.15
C CYS A 793 7.36 28.30 25.62
N ASN A 794 7.07 29.40 24.94
CA ASN A 794 7.15 29.44 23.48
C ASN A 794 8.58 29.28 22.95
N ILE A 795 9.56 29.95 23.57
CA ILE A 795 10.97 29.76 23.20
C ILE A 795 11.37 28.30 23.42
N LEU A 796 10.96 27.71 24.54
CA LEU A 796 11.28 26.31 24.86
C LEU A 796 10.65 25.35 23.85
N VAL A 797 9.36 25.50 23.52
CA VAL A 797 8.67 24.67 22.52
C VAL A 797 9.34 24.80 21.15
N TRP A 798 9.66 26.03 20.73
CA TRP A 798 10.31 26.27 19.44
C TRP A 798 11.70 25.63 19.38
N LEU A 799 12.54 25.86 20.39
CA LEU A 799 13.89 25.31 20.44
C LEU A 799 13.89 23.78 20.56
N LEU A 800 13.08 23.21 21.45
CA LEU A 800 13.00 21.75 21.61
C LEU A 800 12.48 21.08 20.34
N SER A 801 11.46 21.65 19.68
CA SER A 801 10.92 21.11 18.43
C SER A 801 11.95 21.17 17.29
N ALA A 802 12.71 22.27 17.19
CA ALA A 802 13.79 22.42 16.22
C ALA A 802 14.95 21.45 16.50
N VAL A 803 15.48 21.44 17.73
CA VAL A 803 16.57 20.55 18.16
C VAL A 803 16.21 19.10 17.93
N LEU A 804 15.01 18.68 18.32
CA LEU A 804 14.55 17.32 18.11
C LEU A 804 14.49 16.96 16.61
N SER A 805 14.14 17.92 15.74
CA SER A 805 14.07 17.73 14.27
C SER A 805 15.44 17.66 13.61
N PHE A 806 16.47 18.28 14.20
CA PHE A 806 17.86 18.12 13.76
C PHE A 806 18.54 16.88 14.35
N ALA A 807 18.35 16.61 15.64
CA ALA A 807 19.02 15.54 16.35
C ALA A 807 18.48 14.15 16.00
N SER A 808 17.18 14.06 15.72
CA SER A 808 16.51 12.82 15.33
C SER A 808 15.50 13.10 14.21
N PRO A 809 15.94 13.19 12.95
CA PRO A 809 15.05 13.33 11.79
C PRO A 809 14.08 12.15 11.67
N VAL A 810 12.91 12.40 11.09
CA VAL A 810 11.91 11.34 10.86
C VAL A 810 12.36 10.45 9.71
N THR A 811 12.28 9.15 9.92
CA THR A 811 12.51 8.12 8.91
C THR A 811 11.21 7.41 8.57
N HIS A 812 11.10 6.98 7.32
CA HIS A 812 10.04 6.15 6.78
C HIS A 812 10.34 4.70 7.12
N THR A 813 9.29 3.91 7.19
CA THR A 813 9.41 2.46 7.29
C THR A 813 8.47 1.84 6.27
N ALA A 814 8.91 0.82 5.56
CA ALA A 814 8.05 0.02 4.73
C ALA A 814 8.15 -1.45 5.17
N SER A 815 7.16 -2.25 4.85
CA SER A 815 7.24 -3.69 5.04
C SER A 815 6.70 -4.44 3.84
N ILE A 816 7.35 -5.58 3.55
CA ILE A 816 6.85 -6.57 2.60
C ILE A 816 6.49 -7.80 3.42
N ASP A 817 5.20 -8.01 3.61
CA ASP A 817 4.65 -9.17 4.32
C ASP A 817 3.32 -9.54 3.68
N ARG A 818 3.37 -10.49 2.74
CA ARG A 818 2.15 -11.01 2.10
C ARG A 818 1.38 -11.87 3.10
N SER A 819 0.15 -11.47 3.35
CA SER A 819 -0.85 -12.23 4.09
C SER A 819 -2.13 -12.31 3.25
N CYS A 820 -2.57 -13.52 2.95
CA CYS A 820 -3.73 -13.78 2.09
C CYS A 820 -4.79 -14.59 2.84
N GLU A 821 -6.06 -14.35 2.50
CA GLU A 821 -7.21 -15.11 2.96
C GLU A 821 -8.12 -15.44 1.77
N TYR A 822 -8.85 -16.56 1.84
CA TYR A 822 -9.90 -16.86 0.86
C TYR A 822 -11.19 -16.14 1.24
N SER A 823 -11.80 -15.43 0.28
CA SER A 823 -13.24 -15.16 0.38
C SER A 823 -14.02 -16.40 -0.04
N ASP A 824 -13.57 -17.03 -1.13
CA ASP A 824 -14.13 -18.26 -1.69
C ASP A 824 -12.98 -19.17 -2.11
N VAL A 825 -12.89 -20.36 -1.48
CA VAL A 825 -11.79 -21.30 -1.71
C VAL A 825 -11.75 -21.69 -3.19
N ASP A 826 -10.56 -21.60 -3.79
CA ASP A 826 -10.34 -21.88 -5.22
C ASP A 826 -11.17 -20.99 -6.18
N PHE A 827 -11.60 -19.79 -5.75
CA PHE A 827 -12.33 -18.85 -6.61
C PHE A 827 -11.90 -17.39 -6.44
N GLN A 828 -11.68 -16.92 -5.20
CA GLN A 828 -11.31 -15.53 -4.94
C GLN A 828 -10.43 -15.39 -3.68
N LEU A 829 -9.32 -14.65 -3.83
CA LEU A 829 -8.35 -14.32 -2.78
C LEU A 829 -8.42 -12.84 -2.38
N VAL A 830 -8.13 -12.55 -1.11
CA VAL A 830 -7.94 -11.19 -0.58
C VAL A 830 -6.62 -11.14 0.17
N CYS A 831 -5.72 -10.26 -0.23
CA CYS A 831 -4.35 -10.18 0.28
C CYS A 831 -3.99 -8.76 0.75
N SER A 832 -3.14 -8.71 1.78
CA SER A 832 -2.47 -7.50 2.26
C SER A 832 -0.97 -7.74 2.26
N ASN A 833 -0.17 -6.79 1.73
CA ASN A 833 1.27 -6.99 1.51
C ASN A 833 2.19 -6.15 2.41
N GLY A 834 1.65 -5.60 3.49
CA GLY A 834 2.41 -4.79 4.43
C GLY A 834 1.99 -3.32 4.44
N MET A 835 2.85 -2.49 5.01
CA MET A 835 2.56 -1.09 5.34
C MET A 835 3.75 -0.20 5.03
N ILE A 836 3.48 0.98 4.47
CA ILE A 836 4.42 2.08 4.31
C ILE A 836 4.04 3.17 5.29
N ALA A 837 4.80 3.34 6.37
CA ALA A 837 4.67 4.48 7.26
C ALA A 837 5.61 5.61 6.80
N ILE A 838 5.01 6.65 6.21
CA ILE A 838 5.73 7.88 5.79
C ILE A 838 5.87 8.84 6.97
N GLY A 839 4.93 8.79 7.92
CA GLY A 839 4.96 9.56 9.15
C GLY A 839 5.12 8.71 10.40
N SER A 840 5.58 9.33 11.49
CA SER A 840 5.78 8.69 12.79
C SER A 840 4.77 9.22 13.81
N PHE A 841 3.86 8.34 14.25
CA PHE A 841 2.92 8.66 15.33
C PHE A 841 3.62 8.92 16.67
N VAL A 842 4.72 8.19 16.94
CA VAL A 842 5.53 8.41 18.14
C VAL A 842 6.13 9.82 18.12
N ARG A 843 6.62 10.27 16.96
CA ARG A 843 7.13 11.63 16.81
C ARG A 843 6.04 12.68 17.00
N PHE A 844 4.87 12.45 16.42
CA PHE A 844 3.71 13.32 16.57
C PHE A 844 3.37 13.53 18.05
N MET A 845 3.23 12.44 18.81
CA MET A 845 2.93 12.50 20.24
C MET A 845 4.06 13.13 21.07
N THR A 846 5.32 12.94 20.65
CA THR A 846 6.48 13.58 21.32
C THR A 846 6.43 15.10 21.20
N LEU A 847 6.08 15.64 20.03
CA LEU A 847 5.95 17.09 19.83
C LEU A 847 4.73 17.67 20.58
N VAL A 848 3.63 16.92 20.66
CA VAL A 848 2.49 17.29 21.53
C VAL A 848 2.92 17.31 23.00
N ALA A 849 3.67 16.30 23.44
CA ALA A 849 4.20 16.23 24.80
C ALA A 849 5.19 17.37 25.10
N ILE A 850 6.00 17.81 24.13
CA ILE A 850 6.85 19.00 24.25
C ILE A 850 6.02 20.26 24.50
N CYS A 851 4.92 20.45 23.76
CA CYS A 851 4.02 21.59 23.96
C CYS A 851 3.43 21.61 25.37
N VAL A 852 2.87 20.49 25.82
CA VAL A 852 2.22 20.37 27.15
C VAL A 852 3.26 20.45 28.28
N GLY A 853 4.36 19.70 28.17
CA GLY A 853 5.42 19.65 29.15
C GLY A 853 6.13 20.99 29.34
N SER A 854 6.39 21.71 28.25
CA SER A 854 7.01 23.05 28.32
C SER A 854 6.11 24.05 29.05
N ALA A 855 4.80 24.02 28.79
CA ALA A 855 3.84 24.87 29.50
C ALA A 855 3.84 24.58 31.00
N LEU A 856 3.82 23.30 31.39
CA LEU A 856 3.84 22.87 32.79
C LEU A 856 5.14 23.26 33.49
N VAL A 857 6.29 22.97 32.90
CA VAL A 857 7.61 23.25 33.48
C VAL A 857 7.81 24.75 33.67
N CYS A 858 7.50 25.56 32.65
CA CYS A 858 7.63 27.01 32.74
C CYS A 858 6.67 27.60 33.79
N TYR A 859 5.43 27.09 33.89
CA TYR A 859 4.49 27.52 34.91
C TYR A 859 4.96 27.20 36.32
N ILE A 860 5.38 25.95 36.58
CA ILE A 860 5.90 25.51 37.89
C ILE A 860 7.13 26.35 38.26
N TYR A 861 8.05 26.57 37.32
CA TYR A 861 9.23 27.39 37.54
C TYR A 861 8.88 28.80 38.03
N GLU A 862 7.91 29.47 37.39
CA GLU A 862 7.47 30.80 37.84
C GLU A 862 6.70 30.77 39.15
N ARG A 863 5.91 29.73 39.41
CA ARG A 863 5.19 29.54 40.68
C ARG A 863 6.16 29.40 41.85
N VAL A 864 7.24 28.63 41.68
CA VAL A 864 8.28 28.41 42.70
C VAL A 864 9.15 29.66 42.87
N ARG A 865 9.53 30.32 41.76
CA ARG A 865 10.38 31.51 41.80
C ARG A 865 9.66 32.74 42.38
N ARG A 866 8.35 32.87 42.14
CA ARG A 866 7.55 34.06 42.49
C ARG A 866 6.21 33.65 43.13
N PRO A 867 6.18 33.04 44.33
CA PRO A 867 4.96 32.48 44.92
C PRO A 867 3.86 33.50 45.25
N SER A 868 4.19 34.79 45.32
CA SER A 868 3.26 35.88 45.71
C SER A 868 3.13 36.96 44.62
N LEU A 869 3.13 36.57 43.34
CA LEU A 869 2.99 37.54 42.24
C LEU A 869 1.60 38.22 42.32
N PRO A 870 1.51 39.56 42.26
CA PRO A 870 0.24 40.28 42.37
C PRO A 870 -0.62 40.08 41.11
N LEU A 871 -1.95 40.10 41.27
CA LEU A 871 -2.85 40.09 40.12
C LEU A 871 -2.77 41.41 39.33
N PRO A 872 -2.86 41.37 37.99
CA PRO A 872 -2.95 42.58 37.17
C PRO A 872 -4.15 43.44 37.59
N HIS A 873 -3.92 44.75 37.76
CA HIS A 873 -4.91 45.71 38.27
C HIS A 873 -5.96 46.15 37.23
N GLN A 874 -5.86 45.67 35.99
CA GLN A 874 -6.75 46.07 34.89
C GLN A 874 -8.04 45.25 34.94
N ASN A 875 -9.22 45.88 35.03
CA ASN A 875 -10.51 45.19 35.11
C ASN A 875 -11.49 45.54 33.97
N SER A 876 -10.97 45.79 32.77
CA SER A 876 -11.80 46.08 31.59
C SER A 876 -12.31 44.80 30.89
N LEU A 877 -13.62 44.75 30.61
CA LEU A 877 -14.33 43.80 29.75
C LEU A 877 -14.06 44.05 28.25
N PHE A 878 -13.48 45.20 27.88
CA PHE A 878 -13.03 45.43 26.49
C PHE A 878 -11.79 44.59 26.12
N LEU A 879 -11.03 44.11 27.11
CA LEU A 879 -9.86 43.26 26.93
C LEU A 879 -10.23 41.78 26.93
N ALA A 880 -9.77 41.03 25.93
CA ALA A 880 -9.76 39.57 26.02
C ALA A 880 -8.79 39.09 27.12
N ALA A 881 -8.98 37.90 27.69
CA ALA A 881 -8.09 37.37 28.74
C ALA A 881 -6.60 37.38 28.35
N SER A 882 -6.30 37.05 27.09
CA SER A 882 -4.94 37.08 26.55
C SER A 882 -4.35 38.48 26.49
N ALA A 883 -5.14 39.50 26.16
CA ALA A 883 -4.71 40.90 26.22
C ALA A 883 -4.56 41.39 27.67
N LYS A 884 -5.56 41.11 28.52
CA LYS A 884 -5.61 41.49 29.94
C LYS A 884 -4.37 41.01 30.72
N LEU A 885 -3.91 39.79 30.43
CA LEU A 885 -2.84 39.16 31.18
C LEU A 885 -1.45 39.37 30.55
N VAL A 886 -1.34 39.72 29.27
CA VAL A 886 -0.05 39.71 28.56
C VAL A 886 0.35 41.09 28.03
N PHE A 887 -0.57 42.03 27.82
CA PHE A 887 -0.21 43.38 27.40
C PHE A 887 0.53 44.15 28.49
N GLU A 888 1.51 44.94 28.07
CA GLU A 888 2.21 45.88 28.92
C GLU A 888 1.33 47.11 29.14
N ALA A 889 1.17 47.45 30.42
CA ALA A 889 0.19 48.39 30.91
C ALA A 889 0.83 49.60 31.58
N GLN A 890 2.03 49.43 32.14
CA GLN A 890 2.59 50.32 33.15
C GLN A 890 2.75 51.77 32.67
N HIS A 891 3.07 51.96 31.39
CA HIS A 891 3.30 53.29 30.80
C HIS A 891 2.04 53.95 30.22
N TRP A 892 0.89 53.28 30.33
CA TRP A 892 -0.37 53.66 29.69
C TRP A 892 -1.52 53.78 30.69
N VAL A 893 -1.23 53.75 31.99
CA VAL A 893 -2.21 53.99 33.06
C VAL A 893 -2.02 55.41 33.58
N ALA A 894 -3.08 56.21 33.53
CA ALA A 894 -3.11 57.56 34.09
C ALA A 894 -4.41 57.75 34.88
N HIS A 895 -4.32 58.27 36.11
CA HIS A 895 -5.47 58.49 37.00
C HIS A 895 -6.35 57.23 37.16
N GLU A 896 -5.72 56.08 37.40
CA GLU A 896 -6.38 54.77 37.56
C GLU A 896 -7.13 54.25 36.31
N VAL A 897 -7.06 54.96 35.18
CA VAL A 897 -7.65 54.56 33.89
C VAL A 897 -6.57 54.02 32.96
N TYR A 898 -6.81 52.85 32.36
CA TYR A 898 -5.93 52.30 31.34
C TYR A 898 -6.27 52.84 29.96
N TYR A 899 -5.29 53.46 29.28
CA TYR A 899 -5.41 54.01 27.94
C TYR A 899 -4.80 53.05 26.92
N LEU A 900 -5.63 52.33 26.19
CA LEU A 900 -5.17 51.36 25.20
C LEU A 900 -4.85 52.05 23.88
N ASP A 901 -3.60 51.95 23.40
CA ASP A 901 -3.23 52.49 22.10
C ASP A 901 -3.99 51.80 20.95
N GLN A 902 -4.25 52.52 19.85
CA GLN A 902 -5.12 52.01 18.78
C GLN A 902 -4.57 50.76 18.07
N SER A 903 -3.24 50.56 18.06
CA SER A 903 -2.62 49.38 17.47
C SER A 903 -2.81 48.16 18.37
N SER A 904 -2.57 48.28 19.68
CA SER A 904 -2.89 47.24 20.67
C SER A 904 -4.39 46.98 20.74
N ALA A 905 -5.22 48.00 20.56
CA ALA A 905 -6.68 47.87 20.45
C ALA A 905 -7.07 46.99 19.25
N ALA A 906 -6.49 47.24 18.06
CA ALA A 906 -6.72 46.42 16.88
C ALA A 906 -6.29 44.96 17.09
N ILE A 907 -5.13 44.72 17.73
CA ILE A 907 -4.66 43.37 18.09
C ILE A 907 -5.65 42.67 19.05
N ASN A 908 -6.23 43.40 20.00
CA ASN A 908 -7.28 42.94 20.92
C ASN A 908 -8.70 42.88 20.30
N GLY A 909 -8.84 43.17 19.00
CA GLY A 909 -10.11 43.09 18.27
C GLY A 909 -11.04 44.29 18.50
N LEU A 910 -10.51 45.45 18.89
CA LEU A 910 -11.23 46.72 18.99
C LEU A 910 -10.78 47.63 17.84
N LEU A 911 -11.68 47.92 16.91
CA LEU A 911 -11.44 48.88 15.83
C LEU A 911 -11.96 50.24 16.26
N SER A 912 -11.08 51.24 16.32
CA SER A 912 -11.45 52.58 16.79
C SER A 912 -11.26 53.63 15.71
N VAL A 913 -12.21 54.57 15.63
CA VAL A 913 -12.10 55.79 14.83
C VAL A 913 -12.48 56.96 15.72
N ARG A 914 -11.62 57.99 15.74
CA ARG A 914 -11.88 59.22 16.47
C ARG A 914 -12.52 60.24 15.53
N LEU A 915 -13.72 60.71 15.89
CA LEU A 915 -14.42 61.80 15.21
C LEU A 915 -14.72 62.89 16.24
N GLY A 916 -13.98 64.00 16.18
CA GLY A 916 -14.08 65.08 17.15
C GLY A 916 -13.69 64.64 18.58
N SER A 917 -14.62 64.80 19.53
CA SER A 917 -14.47 64.44 20.94
C SER A 917 -14.90 63.01 21.28
N SER A 918 -15.30 62.20 20.29
CA SER A 918 -15.86 60.86 20.52
C SER A 918 -15.03 59.77 19.81
N PHE A 919 -14.78 58.68 20.53
CA PHE A 919 -14.23 57.45 19.98
C PHE A 919 -15.37 56.50 19.63
N TYR A 920 -15.51 56.18 18.35
CA TYR A 920 -16.39 55.12 17.87
C TYR A 920 -15.57 53.83 17.81
N MET A 921 -16.01 52.82 18.56
CA MET A 921 -15.29 51.56 18.71
C MET A 921 -16.17 50.40 18.29
N PHE A 922 -15.70 49.58 17.36
CA PHE A 922 -16.32 48.31 17.02
C PHE A 922 -15.55 47.18 17.70
N ASP A 923 -16.20 46.45 18.60
CA ASP A 923 -15.64 45.27 19.25
C ASP A 923 -16.01 44.01 18.48
N LEU A 924 -15.01 43.40 17.86
CA LEU A 924 -15.15 42.16 17.10
C LEU A 924 -15.58 40.98 17.99
N LYS A 925 -15.20 40.97 19.26
CA LYS A 925 -15.47 39.86 20.19
C LYS A 925 -16.96 39.76 20.50
N THR A 926 -17.62 40.91 20.66
CA THR A 926 -19.04 41.00 20.95
C THR A 926 -19.90 41.34 19.73
N TRP A 927 -19.30 41.72 18.60
CA TRP A 927 -19.96 42.26 17.40
C TRP A 927 -20.84 43.48 17.71
N ARG A 928 -20.32 44.41 18.52
CA ARG A 928 -21.03 45.60 18.98
C ARG A 928 -20.23 46.87 18.78
N THR A 929 -20.94 47.98 18.56
CA THR A 929 -20.35 49.31 18.49
C THR A 929 -20.59 50.05 19.79
N PHE A 930 -19.55 50.66 20.33
CA PHE A 930 -19.54 51.48 21.52
C PHE A 930 -19.07 52.89 21.17
N VAL A 931 -19.55 53.89 21.91
CA VAL A 931 -19.12 55.28 21.76
C VAL A 931 -18.64 55.79 23.11
N ILE A 932 -17.39 56.21 23.16
CA ILE A 932 -16.80 56.81 24.36
C ILE A 932 -16.57 58.30 24.09
N ASN A 933 -17.26 59.15 24.86
CA ASN A 933 -17.09 60.60 24.78
C ASN A 933 -15.92 61.03 25.68
N ALA A 934 -14.89 61.65 25.10
CA ALA A 934 -13.80 62.26 25.84
C ALA A 934 -14.14 63.75 26.10
N PRO A 935 -14.54 64.13 27.33
CA PRO A 935 -14.90 65.52 27.63
C PRO A 935 -13.70 66.47 27.42
N ALA A 936 -13.99 67.66 26.89
CA ALA A 936 -12.99 68.64 26.46
C ALA A 936 -12.02 69.09 27.58
N GLU A 937 -12.43 69.00 28.84
CA GLU A 937 -11.59 69.33 30.00
C GLU A 937 -10.51 68.28 30.30
N LYS A 938 -10.84 66.98 30.17
CA LYS A 938 -9.84 65.89 30.31
C LYS A 938 -8.80 65.91 29.19
N LEU A 939 -9.19 66.32 27.98
CA LEU A 939 -8.26 66.52 26.85
C LEU A 939 -7.25 67.65 27.11
N LYS A 940 -7.64 68.70 27.85
CA LYS A 940 -6.72 69.77 28.27
C LYS A 940 -5.76 69.32 29.37
N GLN A 941 -6.20 68.45 30.29
CA GLN A 941 -5.34 67.87 31.34
C GLN A 941 -4.30 66.90 30.76
N LEU A 942 -4.68 66.10 29.77
CA LEU A 942 -3.79 65.15 29.07
C LEU A 942 -2.85 65.82 28.04
N ALA A 943 -2.99 67.13 27.80
CA ALA A 943 -2.19 67.85 26.80
C ALA A 943 -0.67 67.83 27.08
N ARG A 944 -0.25 67.53 28.32
CA ARG A 944 1.16 67.35 28.71
C ARG A 944 1.74 65.98 28.30
N GLU A 945 0.90 65.01 27.97
CA GLU A 945 1.29 63.62 27.63
C GLU A 945 0.72 63.23 26.27
N SER A 946 1.41 63.64 25.21
CA SER A 946 0.91 63.57 23.82
C SER A 946 0.54 62.18 23.31
N HIS A 947 1.08 61.11 23.92
CA HIS A 947 0.81 59.72 23.53
C HIS A 947 -0.52 59.19 24.09
N LEU A 948 -1.04 59.74 25.19
CA LEU A 948 -2.34 59.35 25.76
C LEU A 948 -3.53 60.00 25.04
N LEU A 949 -3.29 61.10 24.31
CA LEU A 949 -4.33 61.82 23.56
C LEU A 949 -4.93 61.00 22.41
N THR A 950 -4.17 60.05 21.87
CA THR A 950 -4.57 59.19 20.74
C THR A 950 -5.06 57.80 21.20
N ALA A 951 -4.90 57.48 22.49
CA ALA A 951 -5.29 56.20 23.07
C ALA A 951 -6.73 56.18 23.59
N ILE A 952 -7.29 54.98 23.68
CA ILE A 952 -8.67 54.71 24.08
C ILE A 952 -8.75 54.56 25.60
N PRO A 953 -9.52 55.41 26.32
CA PRO A 953 -9.72 55.23 27.76
C PRO A 953 -10.68 54.07 28.04
N LEU A 954 -10.18 53.00 28.67
CA LEU A 954 -11.00 51.88 29.15
C LEU A 954 -11.60 52.25 30.51
N THR A 955 -12.89 52.60 30.53
CA THR A 955 -13.59 53.22 31.69
C THR A 955 -14.81 52.41 32.14
N ASP A 956 -14.82 51.12 31.82
CA ASP A 956 -15.91 50.18 32.07
C ASP A 956 -15.90 49.54 33.46
#